data_AF-A0A1A3QKZ1-F1
#
_entry.id   AF-A0A1A3QKZ1-F1
#
_cell.length_a   1.000
_cell.length_b   1.000
_cell.length_c   1.000
_cell.angle_alpha   90.00
_cell.angle_beta   90.00
_cell.angle_gamma   90.00
#
_symmetry.space_group_name_H-M   'P 1'
#
loop_
_entity.id
_entity.type
_entity.pdbx_description
1 polymer ?
#
loop_
_entity_poly.entity_id
_entity_poly.type
_entity_poly.pdbx_seq_one_letter_code
_entity_poly.pdbx_strand_id
1 'polypeptide(L)'
;MPLAIGTVIAGYRIEGVLGSGGMGTVYLARHPTLPRSDALKILSAELSVDEQFRARFTREADLAATLSHPNIVTVFNRGETDDGQLWIAMEYVDGTAASDLAAANLTPTRIVRIVSDVAKALDYAHSRRILHRDIKPGNFLLASPGVPDQERVLLADFGIARALDDATTLTATGSLVFTAAYAAPEAIQGGPVDHRTDIYSLGCSLFRLLTGRTPYGEFRELPAMLMAHLMRPVPRPSDLTPGLPPAVDDVIARALAKNPDDRFQTAGALAAAAATALTGGPTSGTGTPGGGHETPARTNPTVTYPPTWPTPPSGPGAPAPQHLSGGHWPGPPPSQPPPRRKRGRLILAATCLVVAVVVAAVVGIRMLDHSSGGLAPYRPQSLTGKFGTVKLEHRPVAIAALGSGDPDAVLSLGVQPVVMTRPQAGVPDWLQSLVHSPAPILASTDPAAVAAAKPDLIIDTGDIDQPTYNKLAAIAPTLTQSADTTQDWTWQTQLTWIAKALGRSDTAKTLLDDATSQQAKVKSDHPAFSGKSILAVNYTGTDITAAAAVSPPTSYLQGIGFSYSTHYKRAPSDPPDVPFDINDFDYVGRRTDVMLLLRTDPGAGGGGYAGLPAKYSGYGGILVIVDDPATITALNTGGPAATGYLNTALVGRLSNQIH
;
A
#
# COMPACT_ATOMS: atom_id res chain seq x y z
N MET A 1 8.88 5.88 24.62
CA MET A 1 9.45 7.05 25.32
C MET A 1 10.88 7.26 24.82
N PRO A 2 11.36 8.50 24.68
CA PRO A 2 12.74 8.77 24.27
C PRO A 2 13.75 8.19 25.28
N LEU A 3 14.90 7.76 24.79
CA LEU A 3 15.97 7.20 25.62
C LEU A 3 16.54 8.27 26.55
N ALA A 4 16.87 7.88 27.78
CA ALA A 4 17.47 8.79 28.76
C ALA A 4 18.89 9.19 28.36
N ILE A 5 19.29 10.42 28.70
CA ILE A 5 20.68 10.87 28.56
C ILE A 5 21.61 9.93 29.33
N GLY A 6 22.73 9.56 28.71
CA GLY A 6 23.71 8.62 29.25
C GLY A 6 23.45 7.15 28.89
N THR A 7 22.28 6.82 28.35
CA THR A 7 21.98 5.48 27.81
C THR A 7 22.97 5.11 26.72
N VAL A 8 23.43 3.87 26.70
CA VAL A 8 24.31 3.34 25.65
C VAL A 8 23.50 2.39 24.77
N ILE A 9 23.50 2.65 23.46
CA ILE A 9 22.78 1.85 22.46
C ILE A 9 23.63 1.78 21.19
N ALA A 10 23.77 0.58 20.63
CA ALA A 10 24.69 0.33 19.50
C ALA A 10 26.14 0.83 19.74
N GLY A 11 26.58 0.88 21.00
CA GLY A 11 27.88 1.45 21.41
C GLY A 11 27.91 2.98 21.53
N TYR A 12 26.92 3.70 21.02
CA TYR A 12 26.81 5.14 21.14
C TYR A 12 26.20 5.55 22.48
N ARG A 13 26.70 6.62 23.09
CA ARG A 13 26.12 7.18 24.33
C ARG A 13 25.24 8.37 24.02
N ILE A 14 23.97 8.31 24.40
CA ILE A 14 23.00 9.38 24.16
C ILE A 14 23.36 10.63 24.98
N GLU A 15 23.48 11.78 24.32
CA GLU A 15 23.75 13.09 24.92
C GLU A 15 22.51 13.99 24.94
N GLY A 16 21.58 13.78 23.99
CA GLY A 16 20.31 14.51 23.94
C GLY A 16 19.41 14.03 22.80
N VAL A 17 18.18 14.55 22.76
CA VAL A 17 17.22 14.30 21.67
C VAL A 17 17.28 15.48 20.71
N LEU A 18 17.52 15.21 19.43
CA LEU A 18 17.52 16.21 18.36
C LEU A 18 16.13 16.35 17.73
N GLY A 19 15.37 15.25 17.66
CA GLY A 19 14.00 15.26 17.15
C GLY A 19 13.32 13.90 17.30
N SER A 20 11.99 13.89 17.31
CA SER A 20 11.18 12.67 17.40
C SER A 20 10.02 12.75 16.41
N GLY A 21 9.73 11.65 15.73
CA GLY A 21 8.63 11.55 14.77
C GLY A 21 8.12 10.10 14.63
N GLY A 22 7.16 9.89 13.71
CA GLY A 22 6.51 8.58 13.54
C GLY A 22 7.45 7.45 13.14
N MET A 23 8.56 7.75 12.45
CA MET A 23 9.54 6.75 12.03
C MET A 23 10.55 6.39 13.12
N GLY A 24 10.69 7.21 14.17
CA GLY A 24 11.72 7.02 15.19
C GLY A 24 12.19 8.33 15.82
N THR A 25 13.27 8.23 16.58
CA THR A 25 13.86 9.36 17.31
C THR A 25 15.30 9.54 16.91
N VAL A 26 15.70 10.79 16.65
CA VAL A 26 17.07 11.21 16.34
C VAL A 26 17.70 11.76 17.60
N TYR A 27 18.84 11.21 17.97
CA TYR A 27 19.60 11.58 19.15
C TYR A 27 20.93 12.22 18.76
N LEU A 28 21.38 13.18 19.56
CA LEU A 28 22.79 13.53 19.62
C LEU A 28 23.46 12.44 20.44
N ALA A 29 24.44 11.75 19.87
CA ALA A 29 25.08 10.63 20.54
C ALA A 29 26.59 10.67 20.38
N ARG A 30 27.30 10.50 21.50
CA ARG A 30 28.76 10.41 21.54
C ARG A 30 29.20 9.14 20.81
N HIS A 31 30.13 9.28 19.86
CA HIS A 31 30.73 8.15 19.18
C HIS A 31 31.49 7.25 20.17
N PRO A 32 31.41 5.91 20.06
CA PRO A 32 32.02 4.98 21.02
C PRO A 32 33.54 5.17 21.21
N THR A 33 34.24 5.50 20.12
CA THR A 33 35.72 5.49 20.09
C THR A 33 36.36 6.80 19.60
N LEU A 34 35.57 7.72 19.03
CA LEU A 34 36.09 8.93 18.40
C LEU A 34 35.67 10.15 19.23
N PRO A 35 36.48 11.21 19.30
CA PRO A 35 36.17 12.39 20.10
C PRO A 35 35.14 13.32 19.44
N ARG A 36 34.07 12.76 18.86
CA ARG A 36 32.99 13.48 18.19
C ARG A 36 31.61 12.94 18.60
N SER A 37 30.57 13.68 18.27
CA SER A 37 29.19 13.23 18.40
C SER A 37 28.57 13.11 17.01
N ASP A 38 27.72 12.11 16.84
CA ASP A 38 27.01 11.79 15.61
C ASP A 38 25.49 11.95 15.86
N ALA A 39 24.72 12.16 14.79
CA ALA A 39 23.27 12.07 14.86
C ALA A 39 22.88 10.59 14.71
N LEU A 40 22.26 10.02 15.74
CA LEU A 40 21.85 8.62 15.77
C LEU A 40 20.31 8.53 15.67
N LYS A 41 19.81 8.06 14.53
CA LYS A 41 18.38 7.82 14.32
C LYS A 41 18.08 6.37 14.65
N ILE A 42 17.22 6.16 15.64
CA ILE A 42 16.74 4.85 16.06
C ILE A 42 15.29 4.73 15.63
N LEU A 43 14.99 3.69 14.86
CA LEU A 43 13.67 3.47 14.29
C LEU A 43 12.73 2.88 15.34
N SER A 44 11.43 3.12 15.19
CA SER A 44 10.43 2.55 16.10
C SER A 44 10.50 1.01 16.08
N ALA A 45 10.16 0.39 17.21
CA ALA A 45 10.14 -1.07 17.33
C ALA A 45 9.16 -1.70 16.32
N GLU A 46 8.01 -1.06 16.10
CA GLU A 46 6.98 -1.48 15.13
C GLU A 46 7.52 -1.55 13.69
N LEU A 47 8.26 -0.53 13.24
CA LEU A 47 8.87 -0.56 11.91
C LEU A 47 10.03 -1.53 11.82
N SER A 48 10.74 -1.73 12.93
CA SER A 48 11.89 -2.63 12.96
C SER A 48 11.47 -4.10 12.82
N VAL A 49 10.30 -4.52 13.32
CA VAL A 49 9.87 -5.93 13.22
C VAL A 49 9.34 -6.33 11.83
N ASP A 50 9.04 -5.38 10.95
CA ASP A 50 8.64 -5.66 9.56
C ASP A 50 9.87 -6.04 8.71
N GLU A 51 9.94 -7.31 8.28
CA GLU A 51 11.04 -7.84 7.47
C GLU A 51 11.19 -7.13 6.12
N GLN A 52 10.08 -6.71 5.49
CA GLN A 52 10.14 -5.99 4.22
C GLN A 52 10.70 -4.58 4.43
N PHE A 53 10.25 -3.88 5.48
CA PHE A 53 10.80 -2.58 5.85
C PHE A 53 12.29 -2.70 6.16
N ARG A 54 12.70 -3.71 6.94
CA ARG A 54 14.11 -3.94 7.28
C ARG A 54 14.99 -4.14 6.06
N ALA A 55 14.56 -4.97 5.11
CA ALA A 55 15.30 -5.19 3.87
C ALA A 55 15.45 -3.90 3.05
N ARG A 56 14.37 -3.11 2.94
CA ARG A 56 14.39 -1.82 2.23
C ARG A 56 15.26 -0.79 2.94
N PHE A 57 15.13 -0.64 4.27
CA PHE A 57 15.95 0.25 5.07
C PHE A 57 17.43 -0.04 4.90
N THR A 58 17.82 -1.32 4.99
CA THR A 58 19.19 -1.78 4.77
C THR A 58 19.70 -1.35 3.39
N ARG A 59 18.91 -1.62 2.34
CA ARG A 59 19.27 -1.25 0.96
C ARG A 59 19.41 0.26 0.76
N GLU A 60 18.46 1.05 1.24
CA GLU A 60 18.45 2.51 1.07
C GLU A 60 19.59 3.15 1.87
N ALA A 61 19.85 2.68 3.09
CA ALA A 61 20.97 3.16 3.90
C ALA A 61 22.33 2.79 3.27
N ASP A 62 22.46 1.61 2.65
CA ASP A 62 23.67 1.22 1.90
C ASP A 62 23.90 2.13 0.69
N LEU A 63 22.83 2.47 -0.06
CA LEU A 63 22.91 3.41 -1.17
C LEU A 63 23.29 4.81 -0.69
N ALA A 64 22.66 5.31 0.39
CA ALA A 64 22.96 6.61 0.97
C ALA A 64 24.42 6.69 1.47
N ALA A 65 24.97 5.61 2.04
CA ALA A 65 26.37 5.54 2.48
C ALA A 65 27.39 5.67 1.33
N THR A 66 26.99 5.46 0.07
CA THR A 66 27.87 5.70 -1.09
C THR A 66 27.96 7.17 -1.50
N LEU A 67 27.09 8.04 -0.96
CA LEU A 67 27.07 9.45 -1.31
C LEU A 67 28.12 10.21 -0.49
N SER A 68 29.02 10.90 -1.20
CA SER A 68 30.03 11.77 -0.61
C SER A 68 30.02 13.10 -1.37
N HIS A 69 29.41 14.12 -0.76
CA HIS A 69 29.24 15.43 -1.38
C HIS A 69 29.15 16.50 -0.28
N PRO A 70 29.75 17.70 -0.45
CA PRO A 70 29.76 18.75 0.58
C PRO A 70 28.37 19.23 1.02
N ASN A 71 27.34 19.01 0.19
CA ASN A 71 25.95 19.37 0.48
C ASN A 71 25.06 18.16 0.81
N ILE A 72 25.63 16.99 1.15
CA ILE A 72 24.87 15.80 1.58
C ILE A 72 25.35 15.42 2.98
N VAL A 73 24.41 15.17 3.91
CA VAL A 73 24.74 14.64 5.24
C VAL A 73 25.34 13.25 5.08
N THR A 74 26.55 13.06 5.62
CA THR A 74 27.26 11.79 5.48
C THR A 74 26.63 10.72 6.38
N VAL A 75 26.31 9.55 5.81
CA VAL A 75 25.95 8.34 6.58
C VAL A 75 27.24 7.63 7.00
N PHE A 76 27.45 7.45 8.30
CA PHE A 76 28.66 6.79 8.82
C PHE A 76 28.48 5.29 9.02
N ASN A 77 27.34 4.87 9.57
CA ASN A 77 27.10 3.47 9.90
C ASN A 77 25.61 3.18 10.04
N ARG A 78 25.24 1.90 9.98
CA ARG A 78 23.89 1.41 10.29
C ARG A 78 23.96 0.05 10.97
N GLY A 79 22.87 -0.35 11.59
CA GLY A 79 22.76 -1.71 12.13
C GLY A 79 21.44 -1.96 12.81
N GLU A 80 21.45 -3.01 13.63
CA GLU A 80 20.37 -3.35 14.55
C GLU A 80 20.92 -3.41 15.97
N THR A 81 20.07 -3.16 16.96
CA THR A 81 20.36 -3.37 18.37
C THR A 81 20.13 -4.83 18.76
N ASP A 82 20.55 -5.23 19.96
CA ASP A 82 20.37 -6.60 20.45
C ASP A 82 18.89 -7.02 20.57
N ASP A 83 18.00 -6.05 20.79
CA ASP A 83 16.54 -6.20 20.79
C ASP A 83 15.90 -6.01 19.39
N GLY A 84 16.73 -5.88 18.36
CA GLY A 84 16.31 -5.89 16.96
C GLY A 84 15.85 -4.54 16.39
N GLN A 85 15.99 -3.42 17.11
CA GLN A 85 15.66 -2.10 16.57
C GLN A 85 16.70 -1.63 15.56
N LEU A 86 16.25 -1.14 14.42
CA LEU A 86 17.13 -0.59 13.39
C LEU A 86 17.66 0.78 13.81
N TRP A 87 18.91 1.07 13.46
CA TRP A 87 19.53 2.36 13.69
C TRP A 87 20.45 2.77 12.55
N ILE A 88 20.62 4.08 12.39
CA ILE A 88 21.58 4.68 11.46
C ILE A 88 22.27 5.87 12.12
N ALA A 89 23.59 5.92 11.99
CA ALA A 89 24.45 6.99 12.47
C ALA A 89 24.91 7.86 11.29
N MET A 90 24.74 9.17 11.43
CA MET A 90 25.02 10.17 10.39
C MET A 90 25.75 11.38 10.96
N GLU A 91 26.31 12.23 10.08
CA GLU A 91 26.94 13.49 10.45
C GLU A 91 25.98 14.32 11.31
N TYR A 92 26.42 14.68 12.51
CA TYR A 92 25.74 15.68 13.31
C TYR A 92 26.03 17.07 12.75
N VAL A 93 24.96 17.75 12.31
CA VAL A 93 25.04 19.13 11.84
C VAL A 93 24.60 20.04 12.98
N ASP A 94 25.54 20.79 13.55
CA ASP A 94 25.26 21.83 14.53
C ASP A 94 24.65 23.05 13.83
N GLY A 95 23.32 23.14 13.86
CA GLY A 95 22.57 24.05 13.03
C GLY A 95 21.06 23.93 13.18
N THR A 96 20.33 24.48 12.22
CA THR A 96 18.86 24.44 12.18
C THR A 96 18.35 24.02 10.80
N ALA A 97 17.13 23.49 10.73
CA ALA A 97 16.49 23.22 9.45
C ALA A 97 15.97 24.52 8.81
N ALA A 98 15.97 24.59 7.48
CA ALA A 98 15.43 25.74 6.76
C ALA A 98 13.93 25.97 7.04
N SER A 99 13.18 24.94 7.46
CA SER A 99 11.78 25.07 7.90
C SER A 99 11.58 25.91 9.16
N ASP A 100 12.62 26.02 9.98
CA ASP A 100 12.54 26.62 11.33
C ASP A 100 13.13 28.03 11.35
N LEU A 101 13.63 28.51 10.20
CA LEU A 101 14.06 29.89 10.04
C LEU A 101 12.87 30.85 10.08
N ALA A 102 13.03 31.94 10.84
CA ALA A 102 12.10 33.06 10.78
C ALA A 102 12.07 33.70 9.39
N ALA A 103 10.92 34.21 8.95
CA ALA A 103 10.75 34.83 7.64
C ALA A 103 11.76 35.96 7.37
N ALA A 104 12.10 36.76 8.38
CA ALA A 104 13.11 37.83 8.26
C ALA A 104 14.52 37.33 7.88
N ASN A 105 14.80 36.06 8.15
CA ASN A 105 16.07 35.40 7.86
C ASN A 105 16.09 34.71 6.49
N LEU A 106 14.98 34.70 5.74
CA LEU A 106 14.83 34.11 4.41
C LEU A 106 14.86 35.19 3.32
N THR A 107 15.99 35.90 3.20
CA THR A 107 16.16 36.87 2.10
C THR A 107 16.24 36.17 0.74
N PRO A 108 15.85 36.82 -0.38
CA PRO A 108 15.94 36.21 -1.71
C PRO A 108 17.32 35.61 -2.02
N THR A 109 18.39 36.33 -1.67
CA THR A 109 19.77 35.85 -1.83
C THR A 109 20.05 34.57 -1.04
N ARG A 110 19.57 34.47 0.21
CA ARG A 110 19.77 33.28 1.03
C ARG A 110 18.92 32.10 0.55
N ILE A 111 17.68 32.34 0.14
CA ILE A 111 16.81 31.33 -0.48
C ILE A 111 17.49 30.74 -1.72
N VAL A 112 18.01 31.59 -2.60
CA VAL A 112 18.74 31.17 -3.81
C VAL A 112 19.95 30.30 -3.45
N ARG A 113 20.73 30.69 -2.43
CA ARG A 113 21.87 29.88 -1.96
C ARG A 113 21.43 28.51 -1.45
N ILE A 114 20.41 28.45 -0.59
CA ILE A 114 19.86 27.20 -0.05
C ILE A 114 19.43 26.27 -1.18
N VAL A 115 18.62 26.78 -2.11
CA VAL A 115 18.10 25.98 -3.24
C VAL A 115 19.23 25.56 -4.18
N SER A 116 20.23 26.41 -4.40
CA SER A 116 21.39 26.08 -5.24
C SER A 116 22.25 24.97 -4.65
N ASP A 117 22.49 25.00 -3.35
CA ASP A 117 23.30 23.98 -2.69
C ASP A 117 22.55 22.64 -2.57
N VAL A 118 21.23 22.67 -2.32
CA VAL A 118 20.37 21.48 -2.40
C VAL A 118 20.33 20.92 -3.83
N ALA A 119 20.27 21.79 -4.85
CA ALA A 119 20.30 21.37 -6.24
C ALA A 119 21.59 20.65 -6.62
N LYS A 120 22.75 21.12 -6.15
CA LYS A 120 24.04 20.42 -6.34
C LYS A 120 24.03 19.02 -5.73
N ALA A 121 23.49 18.88 -4.51
CA ALA A 121 23.33 17.59 -3.85
C ALA A 121 22.42 16.63 -4.66
N LEU A 122 21.28 17.14 -5.14
CA LEU A 122 20.34 16.37 -5.95
C LEU A 122 20.96 15.93 -7.28
N ASP A 123 21.56 16.85 -8.05
CA ASP A 123 22.18 16.52 -9.33
C ASP A 123 23.33 15.50 -9.14
N TYR A 124 24.09 15.60 -8.05
CA TYR A 124 25.12 14.61 -7.67
C TYR A 124 24.52 13.22 -7.43
N ALA A 125 23.41 13.11 -6.68
CA ALA A 125 22.74 11.84 -6.42
C ALA A 125 22.06 11.28 -7.67
N HIS A 126 21.38 12.12 -8.45
CA HIS A 126 20.70 11.75 -9.69
C HIS A 126 21.68 11.22 -10.74
N SER A 127 22.90 11.76 -10.84
CA SER A 127 23.95 11.22 -11.71
C SER A 127 24.36 9.79 -11.37
N ARG A 128 24.08 9.34 -10.12
CA ARG A 128 24.28 7.98 -9.62
C ARG A 128 22.99 7.16 -9.58
N ARG A 129 21.91 7.67 -10.17
CA ARG A 129 20.57 7.05 -10.19
C ARG A 129 19.97 6.84 -8.80
N ILE A 130 20.35 7.68 -7.84
CA ILE A 130 19.78 7.69 -6.49
C ILE A 130 18.80 8.85 -6.40
N LEU A 131 17.56 8.57 -6.02
CA LEU A 131 16.51 9.56 -5.80
C LEU A 131 16.42 9.88 -4.30
N HIS A 132 16.09 11.12 -3.97
CA HIS A 132 15.91 11.52 -2.57
C HIS A 132 14.52 11.18 -2.04
N ARG A 133 13.47 11.52 -2.80
CA ARG A 133 12.03 11.22 -2.58
C ARG A 133 11.36 11.90 -1.38
N ASP A 134 12.11 12.52 -0.47
CA ASP A 134 11.55 13.33 0.64
C ASP A 134 12.14 14.75 0.67
N ILE A 135 12.07 15.47 -0.45
CA ILE A 135 12.60 16.84 -0.54
C ILE A 135 11.63 17.84 0.09
N LYS A 136 12.06 18.48 1.18
CA LYS A 136 11.34 19.53 1.91
C LYS A 136 12.29 20.37 2.76
N PRO A 137 11.92 21.62 3.15
CA PRO A 137 12.79 22.48 3.96
C PRO A 137 13.22 21.91 5.32
N GLY A 138 12.46 20.96 5.88
CA GLY A 138 12.84 20.24 7.12
C GLY A 138 14.09 19.36 6.97
N ASN A 139 14.43 18.98 5.73
CA ASN A 139 15.61 18.16 5.42
C ASN A 139 16.80 19.02 4.91
N PHE A 140 16.65 20.35 4.89
CA PHE A 140 17.73 21.28 4.48
C PHE A 140 18.38 21.82 5.74
N LEU A 141 19.46 21.18 6.19
CA LEU A 141 20.17 21.57 7.40
C LEU A 141 21.16 22.68 7.12
N LEU A 142 21.13 23.73 7.93
CA LEU A 142 21.98 24.90 7.84
C LEU A 142 22.95 24.90 9.02
N ALA A 143 24.20 24.51 8.77
CA ALA A 143 25.26 24.60 9.77
C ALA A 143 25.67 26.07 9.95
N SER A 144 25.84 26.52 11.19
CA SER A 144 26.25 27.90 11.51
C SER A 144 25.38 28.98 10.83
N PRO A 145 24.04 28.93 11.03
CA PRO A 145 23.11 29.80 10.29
C PRO A 145 23.36 31.28 10.58
N GLY A 146 23.39 32.12 9.53
CA GLY A 146 23.54 33.57 9.67
C GLY A 146 24.98 34.09 9.69
N VAL A 147 25.98 33.23 9.50
CA VAL A 147 27.38 33.62 9.23
C VAL A 147 27.67 33.36 7.74
N PRO A 148 27.57 34.36 6.85
CA PRO A 148 27.54 34.12 5.40
C PRO A 148 28.71 33.28 4.86
N ASP A 149 29.92 33.48 5.38
CA ASP A 149 31.11 32.79 4.87
C ASP A 149 31.31 31.39 5.49
N GLN A 150 30.48 31.00 6.46
CA GLN A 150 30.57 29.73 7.19
C GLN A 150 29.31 28.88 7.10
N GLU A 151 28.19 29.45 6.63
CA GLU A 151 26.92 28.74 6.47
C GLU A 151 27.05 27.62 5.43
N ARG A 152 26.91 26.37 5.87
CA ARG A 152 26.86 25.19 4.99
C ARG A 152 25.44 24.67 4.91
N VAL A 153 24.97 24.41 3.70
CA VAL A 153 23.67 23.78 3.44
C VAL A 153 23.89 22.31 3.16
N LEU A 154 23.28 21.44 3.95
CA LEU A 154 23.36 19.99 3.80
C LEU A 154 21.97 19.38 3.64
N LEU A 155 21.81 18.48 2.69
CA LEU A 155 20.61 17.70 2.47
C LEU A 155 20.66 16.41 3.29
N ALA A 156 19.70 16.25 4.19
CA ALA A 156 19.58 15.12 5.11
C ALA A 156 18.50 14.11 4.67
N ASP A 157 18.48 12.92 5.29
CA ASP A 157 17.41 11.91 5.15
C ASP A 157 17.20 11.33 3.72
N PHE A 158 18.28 11.15 2.94
CA PHE A 158 18.24 10.44 1.65
C PHE A 158 17.61 9.05 1.77
N GLY A 159 16.46 8.82 1.11
CA GLY A 159 15.89 7.49 0.81
C GLY A 159 15.39 6.66 2.00
N ILE A 160 15.80 6.96 3.24
CA ILE A 160 15.51 6.14 4.44
C ILE A 160 14.02 6.19 4.82
N ALA A 161 13.33 7.30 4.51
CA ALA A 161 11.91 7.47 4.83
C ALA A 161 10.97 6.60 3.96
N ARG A 162 11.46 6.07 2.84
CA ARG A 162 10.66 5.27 1.89
C ARG A 162 10.90 3.76 1.96
N ALA A 163 11.60 3.26 2.98
CA ALA A 163 11.47 1.84 3.35
C ALA A 163 10.00 1.47 3.72
N LEU A 164 9.12 2.47 3.85
CA LEU A 164 7.67 2.37 3.98
C LEU A 164 6.87 2.31 2.66
N ASP A 165 7.42 2.64 1.49
CA ASP A 165 6.61 2.98 0.30
C ASP A 165 7.00 2.20 -0.96
N ASP A 166 6.48 0.97 -1.08
CA ASP A 166 6.05 0.44 -2.38
C ASP A 166 4.50 0.41 -2.39
N ALA A 167 3.92 1.20 -3.30
CA ALA A 167 2.54 1.25 -3.81
C ALA A 167 1.31 1.33 -2.87
N THR A 168 1.37 1.13 -1.55
CA THR A 168 0.11 0.98 -0.76
C THR A 168 0.02 1.64 0.61
N THR A 169 1.01 2.40 1.07
CA THR A 169 1.05 2.80 2.50
C THR A 169 1.40 4.27 2.74
N LEU A 170 0.64 5.16 2.07
CA LEU A 170 0.66 6.60 2.32
C LEU A 170 -0.42 7.09 3.31
N THR A 171 -0.82 6.27 4.30
CA THR A 171 -1.85 6.66 5.30
C THR A 171 -1.64 6.03 6.67
N ALA A 172 -0.69 6.53 7.47
CA ALA A 172 -0.65 6.26 8.92
C ALA A 172 0.34 7.22 9.63
N THR A 173 -0.09 8.43 10.00
CA THR A 173 0.40 9.32 11.09
C THR A 173 0.27 10.81 10.72
N GLY A 174 0.02 11.68 11.69
CA GLY A 174 -0.03 13.15 11.49
C GLY A 174 1.28 13.78 10.96
N SER A 175 2.39 13.03 10.93
CA SER A 175 3.64 13.42 10.26
C SER A 175 3.56 13.33 8.73
N LEU A 176 2.60 12.56 8.20
CA LEU A 176 2.48 12.25 6.78
C LEU A 176 1.87 13.41 5.97
N VAL A 177 1.00 14.19 6.59
CA VAL A 177 0.36 15.39 6.00
C VAL A 177 1.44 16.41 5.57
N PHE A 178 2.53 16.53 6.33
CA PHE A 178 3.60 17.48 6.01
C PHE A 178 4.46 17.04 4.82
N THR A 179 4.68 15.74 4.60
CA THR A 179 5.44 15.24 3.44
C THR A 179 4.60 15.27 2.17
N ALA A 180 3.30 14.98 2.26
CA ALA A 180 2.36 15.04 1.14
C ALA A 180 2.29 16.43 0.47
N ALA A 181 2.55 17.49 1.23
CA ALA A 181 2.56 18.87 0.73
C ALA A 181 3.68 19.21 -0.28
N TYR A 182 4.59 18.26 -0.52
CA TYR A 182 5.67 18.36 -1.50
C TYR A 182 5.62 17.24 -2.55
N ALA A 183 4.61 16.37 -2.51
CA ALA A 183 4.57 15.17 -3.34
C ALA A 183 4.32 15.50 -4.81
N ALA A 184 5.13 14.91 -5.71
CA ALA A 184 4.96 15.07 -7.14
C ALA A 184 3.74 14.28 -7.66
N PRO A 185 3.03 14.76 -8.70
CA PRO A 185 1.85 14.10 -9.26
C PRO A 185 2.06 12.62 -9.59
N GLU A 186 3.17 12.27 -10.23
CA GLU A 186 3.51 10.91 -10.61
C GLU A 186 3.75 9.99 -9.40
N ALA A 187 4.28 10.54 -8.30
CA ALA A 187 4.48 9.79 -7.05
C ALA A 187 3.14 9.54 -6.33
N ILE A 188 2.18 10.47 -6.44
CA ILE A 188 0.82 10.33 -5.92
C ILE A 188 0.03 9.30 -6.73
N GLN A 189 0.19 9.30 -8.05
CA GLN A 189 -0.49 8.38 -8.97
C GLN A 189 0.08 6.95 -8.96
N GLY A 190 1.18 6.70 -8.24
CA GLY A 190 1.86 5.41 -8.26
C GLY A 190 2.51 5.08 -9.62
N GLY A 191 2.76 6.09 -10.46
CA GLY A 191 3.40 5.93 -11.76
C GLY A 191 4.93 5.79 -11.66
N PRO A 192 5.62 5.60 -12.79
CA PRO A 192 7.08 5.58 -12.82
C PRO A 192 7.67 6.90 -12.29
N VAL A 193 8.51 6.81 -11.26
CA VAL A 193 9.21 7.97 -10.67
C VAL A 193 10.66 8.03 -11.16
N ASP A 194 11.12 9.23 -11.46
CA ASP A 194 12.51 9.52 -11.79
C ASP A 194 13.00 10.79 -11.07
N HIS A 195 14.17 11.28 -11.43
CA HIS A 195 14.79 12.48 -10.84
C HIS A 195 13.90 13.73 -10.86
N ARG A 196 12.94 13.82 -11.79
CA ARG A 196 12.03 14.97 -11.93
C ARG A 196 10.97 15.02 -10.84
N THR A 197 10.77 13.92 -10.11
CA THR A 197 9.99 13.89 -8.88
C THR A 197 10.63 14.76 -7.80
N ASP A 198 11.95 14.65 -7.59
CA ASP A 198 12.68 15.47 -6.62
C ASP A 198 12.70 16.95 -7.04
N ILE A 199 12.73 17.23 -8.36
CA ILE A 199 12.68 18.60 -8.90
C ILE A 199 11.33 19.26 -8.59
N TYR A 200 10.22 18.54 -8.71
CA TYR A 200 8.90 19.04 -8.33
C TYR A 200 8.87 19.39 -6.84
N SER A 201 9.33 18.48 -5.99
CA SER A 201 9.39 18.70 -4.53
C SER A 201 10.33 19.86 -4.14
N LEU A 202 11.43 20.06 -4.88
CA LEU A 202 12.29 21.24 -4.74
C LEU A 202 11.55 22.52 -5.15
N GLY A 203 10.73 22.48 -6.19
CA GLY A 203 9.82 23.57 -6.57
C GLY A 203 8.83 23.93 -5.46
N CYS A 204 8.20 22.93 -4.82
CA CYS A 204 7.33 23.13 -3.67
C CYS A 204 8.08 23.74 -2.49
N SER A 205 9.32 23.31 -2.28
CA SER A 205 10.21 23.83 -1.24
C SER A 205 10.57 25.30 -1.49
N LEU A 206 10.93 25.66 -2.73
CA LEU A 206 11.19 27.04 -3.12
C LEU A 206 9.95 27.92 -2.91
N PHE A 207 8.76 27.46 -3.32
CA PHE A 207 7.50 28.16 -3.08
C PHE A 207 7.28 28.44 -1.58
N ARG A 208 7.52 27.43 -0.72
CA ARG A 208 7.40 27.61 0.74
C ARG A 208 8.43 28.57 1.32
N LEU A 209 9.68 28.51 0.88
CA LEU A 209 10.72 29.42 1.35
C LEU A 209 10.40 30.88 0.98
N LEU A 210 9.76 31.10 -0.17
CA LEU A 210 9.37 32.43 -0.63
C LEU A 210 8.12 32.99 0.07
N THR A 211 7.12 32.15 0.32
CA THR A 211 5.78 32.59 0.75
C THR A 211 5.43 32.24 2.19
N GLY A 212 6.23 31.39 2.84
CA GLY A 212 5.95 30.81 4.15
C GLY A 212 4.88 29.69 4.13
N ARG A 213 4.27 29.39 2.98
CA ARG A 213 3.19 28.37 2.83
C ARG A 213 3.53 27.39 1.72
N THR A 214 3.03 26.16 1.79
CA THR A 214 3.15 25.23 0.65
C THR A 214 2.18 25.63 -0.48
N PRO A 215 2.42 25.20 -1.74
CA PRO A 215 1.58 25.60 -2.88
C PRO A 215 0.08 25.37 -2.68
N TYR A 216 -0.28 24.27 -2.02
CA TYR A 216 -1.68 23.87 -1.80
C TYR A 216 -2.03 23.78 -0.31
N GLY A 217 -1.38 24.62 0.51
CA GLY A 217 -1.51 24.59 1.97
C GLY A 217 -2.89 24.99 2.50
N GLU A 218 -3.78 25.52 1.66
CA GLU A 218 -5.18 25.79 1.99
C GLU A 218 -6.02 24.51 2.14
N PHE A 219 -5.60 23.42 1.49
CA PHE A 219 -6.26 22.12 1.62
C PHE A 219 -5.71 21.39 2.84
N ARG A 220 -6.45 21.48 3.95
CA ARG A 220 -6.02 20.90 5.24
C ARG A 220 -6.13 19.38 5.27
N GLU A 221 -7.06 18.81 4.52
CA GLU A 221 -7.28 17.38 4.43
C GLU A 221 -6.32 16.74 3.42
N LEU A 222 -5.65 15.66 3.83
CA LEU A 222 -4.65 14.97 3.03
C LEU A 222 -5.15 14.60 1.61
N PRO A 223 -6.35 14.00 1.42
CA PRO A 223 -6.85 13.68 0.08
C PRO A 223 -7.05 14.93 -0.80
N ALA A 224 -7.52 16.03 -0.21
CA ALA A 224 -7.74 17.28 -0.93
C ALA A 224 -6.40 17.91 -1.35
N MET A 225 -5.38 17.85 -0.49
CA MET A 225 -4.03 18.34 -0.79
C MET A 225 -3.38 17.51 -1.91
N LEU A 226 -3.45 16.18 -1.84
CA LEU A 226 -2.94 15.30 -2.88
C LEU A 226 -3.64 15.57 -4.23
N MET A 227 -4.97 15.72 -4.22
CA MET A 227 -5.73 16.08 -5.42
C MET A 227 -5.35 17.46 -5.97
N ALA A 228 -4.99 18.40 -5.09
CA ALA A 228 -4.51 19.71 -5.52
C ALA A 228 -3.17 19.64 -6.25
N HIS A 229 -2.24 18.81 -5.75
CA HIS A 229 -1.00 18.51 -6.45
C HIS A 229 -1.25 17.90 -7.84
N LEU A 230 -2.29 17.07 -8.01
CA LEU A 230 -2.66 16.49 -9.30
C LEU A 230 -3.30 17.48 -10.28
N MET A 231 -4.29 18.26 -9.82
CA MET A 231 -5.26 18.90 -10.72
C MET A 231 -5.33 20.41 -10.62
N ARG A 232 -4.93 21.00 -9.47
CA ARG A 232 -5.12 22.45 -9.28
C ARG A 232 -4.06 23.25 -10.04
N PRO A 233 -4.41 24.42 -10.57
CA PRO A 233 -3.44 25.35 -11.15
C PRO A 233 -2.30 25.63 -10.18
N VAL A 234 -1.10 25.89 -10.69
CA VAL A 234 0.03 26.29 -9.85
C VAL A 234 -0.24 27.70 -9.31
N PRO A 235 -0.31 27.91 -7.99
CA PRO A 235 -0.49 29.25 -7.44
C PRO A 235 0.75 30.12 -7.70
N ARG A 236 0.52 31.42 -7.83
CA ARG A 236 1.57 32.40 -8.09
C ARG A 236 2.14 32.94 -6.78
N PRO A 237 3.44 32.79 -6.51
CA PRO A 237 4.08 33.40 -5.33
C PRO A 237 3.83 34.91 -5.20
N SER A 238 3.78 35.63 -6.33
CA SER A 238 3.55 37.08 -6.33
C SER A 238 2.23 37.50 -5.69
N ASP A 239 1.21 36.64 -5.75
CA ASP A 239 -0.12 36.91 -5.20
C ASP A 239 -0.13 36.79 -3.67
N LEU A 240 0.78 35.99 -3.10
CA LEU A 240 0.90 35.75 -1.67
C LEU A 240 1.93 36.64 -0.99
N THR A 241 2.96 37.05 -1.71
CA THR A 241 4.07 37.85 -1.18
C THR A 241 4.34 39.05 -2.10
N PRO A 242 3.65 40.18 -1.85
CA PRO A 242 3.85 41.41 -2.60
C PRO A 242 5.32 41.86 -2.54
N GLY A 243 5.91 42.14 -3.70
CA GLY A 243 7.32 42.53 -3.84
C GLY A 243 8.22 41.44 -4.44
N LEU A 244 7.72 40.22 -4.65
CA LEU A 244 8.44 39.22 -5.47
C LEU A 244 8.42 39.62 -6.96
N PRO A 245 9.54 39.46 -7.69
CA PRO A 245 9.58 39.70 -9.13
C PRO A 245 8.62 38.76 -9.89
N PRO A 246 7.84 39.24 -10.89
CA PRO A 246 6.90 38.40 -11.64
C PRO A 246 7.55 37.18 -12.32
N ALA A 247 8.83 37.27 -12.70
CA ALA A 247 9.59 36.16 -13.28
C ALA A 247 9.68 34.93 -12.36
N VAL A 248 9.48 35.09 -11.05
CA VAL A 248 9.45 33.98 -10.09
C VAL A 248 8.24 33.08 -10.31
N ASP A 249 7.10 33.65 -10.75
CA ASP A 249 5.89 32.88 -11.01
C ASP A 249 6.13 31.87 -12.15
N ASP A 250 6.83 32.28 -13.21
CA ASP A 250 7.15 31.41 -14.35
C ASP A 250 8.07 30.26 -13.94
N VAL A 251 9.06 30.54 -13.08
CA VAL A 251 9.97 29.52 -12.53
C VAL A 251 9.18 28.49 -11.72
N ILE A 252 8.29 28.94 -10.83
CA ILE A 252 7.45 28.05 -10.02
C ILE A 252 6.46 27.27 -10.89
N ALA A 253 5.80 27.92 -11.85
CA ALA A 253 4.87 27.28 -12.77
C ALA A 253 5.53 26.14 -13.55
N ARG A 254 6.75 26.36 -14.02
CA ARG A 254 7.54 25.33 -14.70
C ARG A 254 8.01 24.22 -13.76
N ALA A 255 8.51 24.55 -12.57
CA ALA A 255 8.96 23.56 -11.59
C ALA A 255 7.82 22.62 -11.15
N LEU A 256 6.61 23.18 -11.01
CA LEU A 256 5.41 22.48 -10.55
C LEU A 256 4.48 22.06 -11.69
N ALA A 257 4.98 22.02 -12.93
CA ALA A 257 4.23 21.49 -14.06
C ALA A 257 3.78 20.05 -13.78
N LYS A 258 2.52 19.73 -14.11
CA LYS A 258 1.95 18.42 -13.74
C LYS A 258 2.63 17.28 -14.48
N ASN A 259 2.87 17.47 -15.78
CA ASN A 259 3.67 16.58 -16.60
C ASN A 259 5.18 16.76 -16.29
N PRO A 260 5.93 15.70 -15.93
CA PRO A 260 7.37 15.77 -15.72
C PRO A 260 8.19 16.30 -16.90
N ASP A 261 7.74 16.07 -18.15
CA ASP A 261 8.45 16.55 -19.34
C ASP A 261 8.46 18.08 -19.46
N ASP A 262 7.44 18.74 -18.92
CA ASP A 262 7.30 20.20 -18.95
C ASP A 262 8.15 20.91 -17.87
N ARG A 263 8.76 20.14 -16.96
CA ARG A 263 9.57 20.66 -15.86
C ARG A 263 11.00 21.01 -16.29
N PHE A 264 11.75 21.56 -15.34
CA PHE A 264 13.21 21.55 -15.44
C PHE A 264 13.71 20.11 -15.42
N GLN A 265 14.72 19.80 -16.24
CA GLN A 265 15.27 18.45 -16.37
C GLN A 265 16.44 18.19 -15.38
N THR A 266 16.89 19.21 -14.66
CA THR A 266 17.89 19.10 -13.58
C THR A 266 17.54 20.04 -12.44
N ALA A 267 17.94 19.71 -11.22
CA ALA A 267 17.73 20.58 -10.06
C ALA A 267 18.56 21.86 -10.21
N GLY A 268 19.77 21.76 -10.78
CA GLY A 268 20.61 22.91 -11.10
C GLY A 268 19.95 23.90 -12.07
N ALA A 269 19.22 23.43 -13.08
CA ALA A 269 18.49 24.31 -14.00
C ALA A 269 17.37 25.08 -13.30
N LEU A 270 16.64 24.43 -12.38
CA LEU A 270 15.65 25.10 -11.53
C LEU A 270 16.33 26.18 -10.64
N ALA A 271 17.44 25.83 -9.97
CA ALA A 271 18.16 26.76 -9.11
C ALA A 271 18.70 27.98 -9.87
N ALA A 272 19.26 27.78 -11.07
CA ALA A 272 19.77 28.87 -11.90
C ALA A 272 18.64 29.81 -12.38
N ALA A 273 17.48 29.25 -12.74
CA ALA A 273 16.31 30.03 -13.11
C ALA A 273 15.78 30.85 -11.93
N ALA A 274 15.70 30.24 -10.74
CA ALA A 274 15.31 30.92 -9.51
C ALA A 274 16.28 32.05 -9.14
N ALA A 275 17.58 31.82 -9.26
CA ALA A 275 18.61 32.85 -9.04
C ALA A 275 18.39 34.06 -9.98
N THR A 276 18.24 33.80 -11.27
CA THR A 276 18.03 34.84 -12.28
C THR A 276 16.77 35.66 -11.99
N ALA A 277 15.68 35.00 -11.61
CA ALA A 277 14.40 35.64 -11.30
C ALA A 277 14.43 36.46 -10.00
N LEU A 278 15.15 36.02 -8.97
CA LEU A 278 15.14 36.63 -7.63
C LEU A 278 16.22 37.70 -7.44
N THR A 279 17.37 37.59 -8.10
CA THR A 279 18.49 38.53 -7.92
C THR A 279 18.71 39.45 -9.12
N GLY A 280 17.92 39.31 -10.19
CA GLY A 280 18.00 40.13 -11.39
C GLY A 280 19.27 39.88 -12.20
N GLY A 281 19.23 38.94 -13.15
CA GLY A 281 20.11 39.02 -14.32
C GLY A 281 19.73 40.24 -15.18
N PRO A 282 20.66 40.85 -15.94
CA PRO A 282 20.38 42.07 -16.69
C PRO A 282 19.18 41.84 -17.61
N THR A 283 18.10 42.55 -17.32
CA THR A 283 16.92 42.65 -18.16
C THR A 283 17.36 43.20 -19.51
N SER A 284 17.37 42.35 -20.54
CA SER A 284 17.36 42.84 -21.91
C SER A 284 16.05 43.62 -22.06
N GLY A 285 16.18 44.93 -22.04
CA GLY A 285 15.08 45.87 -22.12
C GLY A 285 14.22 45.61 -23.34
N THR A 286 12.92 45.71 -23.11
CA THR A 286 11.88 46.04 -24.07
C THR A 286 12.37 47.06 -25.10
N GLY A 287 12.66 46.59 -26.30
CA GLY A 287 12.79 47.40 -27.51
C GLY A 287 11.58 47.15 -28.42
N THR A 288 10.81 48.22 -28.64
CA THR A 288 9.69 48.46 -29.56
C THR A 288 9.71 47.67 -30.89
N PRO A 289 8.55 47.26 -31.44
CA PRO A 289 8.47 46.52 -32.70
C PRO A 289 8.65 47.44 -33.91
N GLY A 290 9.62 47.11 -34.76
CA GLY A 290 9.82 47.72 -36.08
C GLY A 290 10.14 46.63 -37.09
N GLY A 291 9.28 46.46 -38.09
CA GLY A 291 9.35 45.39 -39.08
C GLY A 291 10.48 45.54 -40.11
N GLY A 292 10.85 44.40 -40.71
CA GLY A 292 11.70 44.31 -41.89
C GLY A 292 11.99 42.85 -42.24
N HIS A 293 11.56 42.43 -43.43
CA HIS A 293 11.87 41.13 -44.05
C HIS A 293 13.38 40.88 -44.19
N GLU A 294 13.83 39.63 -44.01
CA GLU A 294 14.64 38.89 -44.99
C GLU A 294 14.84 37.40 -44.59
N THR A 295 15.11 36.57 -45.60
CA THR A 295 14.90 35.10 -45.69
C THR A 295 16.14 34.27 -45.25
N PRO A 296 16.19 32.92 -45.38
CA PRO A 296 16.71 32.04 -44.33
C PRO A 296 18.15 31.55 -44.57
N ALA A 297 18.96 31.44 -43.51
CA ALA A 297 20.26 30.79 -43.57
C ALA A 297 20.33 29.61 -42.59
N ARG A 298 20.33 28.40 -43.17
CA ARG A 298 20.83 27.17 -42.55
C ARG A 298 22.24 27.38 -42.03
N THR A 299 22.49 27.13 -40.75
CA THR A 299 23.75 26.56 -40.27
C THR A 299 23.50 25.69 -39.02
N ASN A 300 23.99 24.46 -39.07
CA ASN A 300 23.99 23.50 -37.96
C ASN A 300 24.84 24.03 -36.79
N PRO A 301 24.42 23.86 -35.52
CA PRO A 301 25.35 23.93 -34.41
C PRO A 301 26.03 22.58 -34.20
N THR A 302 27.34 22.57 -34.48
CA THR A 302 28.32 21.55 -34.13
C THR A 302 28.27 21.24 -32.63
N VAL A 303 27.99 19.98 -32.29
CA VAL A 303 28.15 19.41 -30.96
C VAL A 303 29.64 19.39 -30.63
N THR A 304 30.06 20.19 -29.65
CA THR A 304 31.43 20.16 -29.10
C THR A 304 31.38 19.58 -27.70
N TYR A 305 31.84 18.34 -27.54
CA TYR A 305 32.07 17.69 -26.25
C TYR A 305 33.40 18.18 -25.65
N PRO A 306 33.51 18.35 -24.31
CA PRO A 306 34.80 18.52 -23.65
C PRO A 306 35.60 17.20 -23.61
N PRO A 307 36.94 17.26 -23.62
CA PRO A 307 37.81 16.10 -23.83
C PRO A 307 37.95 15.19 -22.60
N THR A 308 38.06 13.90 -22.90
CA THR A 308 38.36 12.76 -22.03
C THR A 308 39.71 12.89 -21.31
N TRP A 309 39.75 12.49 -20.04
CA TRP A 309 40.98 12.28 -19.28
C TRP A 309 41.70 10.99 -19.69
N PRO A 310 43.04 10.90 -19.54
CA PRO A 310 43.86 9.84 -20.13
C PRO A 310 43.90 8.56 -19.28
N THR A 311 43.89 7.41 -19.96
CA THR A 311 44.22 6.08 -19.43
C THR A 311 45.74 5.91 -19.21
N PRO A 312 46.19 5.12 -18.22
CA PRO A 312 47.59 4.73 -18.09
C PRO A 312 47.92 3.52 -19.01
N PRO A 313 49.20 3.36 -19.43
CA PRO A 313 49.58 2.48 -20.51
C PRO A 313 49.84 1.03 -20.10
N SER A 314 49.49 0.12 -21.01
CA SER A 314 49.81 -1.31 -20.99
C SER A 314 51.26 -1.55 -21.43
N GLY A 315 52.02 -2.36 -20.67
CA GLY A 315 53.33 -2.92 -21.03
C GLY A 315 53.39 -4.44 -20.78
N PRO A 316 54.33 -5.18 -21.38
CA PRO A 316 54.05 -6.51 -21.95
C PRO A 316 54.56 -7.73 -21.13
N GLY A 317 53.81 -8.83 -21.23
CA GLY A 317 54.29 -10.19 -21.59
C GLY A 317 55.35 -10.95 -20.76
N ALA A 318 54.86 -11.96 -20.02
CA ALA A 318 55.41 -13.33 -19.80
C ALA A 318 56.67 -13.52 -18.90
N PRO A 319 56.98 -14.76 -18.40
CA PRO A 319 56.27 -16.05 -18.47
C PRO A 319 56.06 -16.76 -17.10
N ALA A 320 55.27 -17.85 -17.11
CA ALA A 320 55.14 -18.82 -16.01
C ALA A 320 56.41 -19.68 -15.84
N PRO A 321 56.59 -20.29 -14.65
CA PRO A 321 57.15 -21.64 -14.59
C PRO A 321 56.37 -22.61 -13.69
N GLN A 322 56.62 -23.87 -14.01
CA GLN A 322 55.96 -25.10 -13.60
C GLN A 322 56.54 -25.68 -12.28
N HIS A 323 55.69 -26.43 -11.55
CA HIS A 323 55.94 -27.70 -10.85
C HIS A 323 57.29 -27.99 -10.14
N LEU A 324 57.25 -28.19 -8.80
CA LEU A 324 57.47 -29.49 -8.09
C LEU A 324 58.07 -29.37 -6.67
N SER A 325 57.45 -30.12 -5.75
CA SER A 325 58.03 -30.90 -4.64
C SER A 325 58.57 -30.24 -3.36
N GLY A 326 57.94 -30.61 -2.23
CA GLY A 326 58.65 -31.20 -1.09
C GLY A 326 58.53 -30.50 0.27
N GLY A 327 57.92 -31.18 1.26
CA GLY A 327 58.20 -30.92 2.69
C GLY A 327 57.01 -31.01 3.66
N HIS A 328 56.73 -32.20 4.17
CA HIS A 328 55.94 -32.44 5.38
C HIS A 328 56.82 -32.24 6.65
N TRP A 329 56.27 -31.66 7.73
CA TRP A 329 56.18 -32.17 9.13
C TRP A 329 55.71 -31.04 10.11
N PRO A 330 55.12 -31.37 11.28
CA PRO A 330 53.96 -30.66 11.86
C PRO A 330 54.27 -29.79 13.08
N GLY A 331 53.44 -28.76 13.29
CA GLY A 331 53.36 -27.97 14.53
C GLY A 331 52.15 -28.37 15.39
N PRO A 332 52.21 -28.19 16.73
CA PRO A 332 51.24 -28.73 17.69
C PRO A 332 49.90 -27.98 17.70
N PRO A 333 48.80 -28.61 18.12
CA PRO A 333 47.49 -27.95 18.18
C PRO A 333 47.40 -26.99 19.38
N PRO A 334 46.77 -25.81 19.25
CA PRO A 334 46.47 -24.96 20.39
C PRO A 334 45.31 -25.53 21.22
N SER A 335 45.52 -25.47 22.53
CA SER A 335 44.72 -25.95 23.65
C SER A 335 43.34 -25.30 23.78
N GLN A 336 42.33 -26.14 24.06
CA GLN A 336 41.00 -25.72 24.52
C GLN A 336 41.04 -25.20 25.98
N PRO A 337 40.26 -24.16 26.34
CA PRO A 337 40.08 -23.77 27.74
C PRO A 337 39.01 -24.64 28.47
N PRO A 338 39.12 -24.81 29.81
CA PRO A 338 38.35 -25.78 30.59
C PRO A 338 36.93 -25.29 30.99
N PRO A 339 36.04 -26.21 31.43
CA PRO A 339 34.61 -25.95 31.56
C PRO A 339 34.22 -25.40 32.94
N ARG A 340 33.33 -24.38 32.96
CA ARG A 340 32.64 -23.95 34.18
C ARG A 340 31.26 -24.62 34.28
N ARG A 341 31.07 -25.43 35.32
CA ARG A 341 29.83 -26.17 35.61
C ARG A 341 28.82 -25.35 36.43
N LYS A 342 27.56 -25.44 35.97
CA LYS A 342 26.28 -25.66 36.68
C LYS A 342 25.76 -24.57 37.64
N ARG A 343 24.60 -23.99 37.27
CA ARG A 343 23.28 -24.11 37.96
C ARG A 343 22.32 -23.10 37.28
N GLY A 344 21.53 -23.57 36.32
CA GLY A 344 20.57 -22.71 35.59
C GLY A 344 19.86 -23.43 34.44
N ARG A 345 20.50 -24.45 33.87
CA ARG A 345 19.93 -25.23 32.75
C ARG A 345 18.86 -26.25 33.13
N LEU A 346 18.62 -26.54 34.42
CA LEU A 346 17.57 -27.51 34.79
C LEU A 346 16.16 -26.90 34.79
N ILE A 347 16.03 -25.60 35.07
CA ILE A 347 14.72 -24.93 35.10
C ILE A 347 14.25 -24.60 33.67
N LEU A 348 15.17 -24.18 32.79
CA LEU A 348 14.88 -23.89 31.39
C LEU A 348 14.57 -25.17 30.58
N ALA A 349 15.26 -26.30 30.87
CA ALA A 349 14.93 -27.57 30.23
C ALA A 349 13.55 -28.09 30.67
N ALA A 350 13.15 -27.89 31.93
CA ALA A 350 11.82 -28.26 32.41
C ALA A 350 10.71 -27.39 31.82
N THR A 351 10.93 -26.08 31.66
CA THR A 351 9.95 -25.18 31.00
C THR A 351 9.88 -25.40 29.51
N CYS A 352 11.00 -25.62 28.81
CA CYS A 352 10.99 -26.01 27.40
C CYS A 352 10.35 -27.39 27.19
N LEU A 353 10.51 -28.34 28.12
CA LEU A 353 9.83 -29.63 28.03
C LEU A 353 8.32 -29.50 28.30
N VAL A 354 7.90 -28.68 29.26
CA VAL A 354 6.46 -28.44 29.51
C VAL A 354 5.84 -27.67 28.34
N VAL A 355 6.51 -26.66 27.78
CA VAL A 355 6.02 -25.95 26.59
C VAL A 355 6.05 -26.86 25.37
N ALA A 356 7.07 -27.69 25.18
CA ALA A 356 7.10 -28.66 24.08
C ALA A 356 6.06 -29.76 24.25
N VAL A 357 5.75 -30.20 25.47
CA VAL A 357 4.69 -31.18 25.76
C VAL A 357 3.31 -30.53 25.63
N VAL A 358 3.13 -29.26 26.02
CA VAL A 358 1.88 -28.51 25.81
C VAL A 358 1.69 -28.19 24.34
N VAL A 359 2.73 -27.81 23.61
CA VAL A 359 2.68 -27.61 22.15
C VAL A 359 2.47 -28.95 21.44
N ALA A 360 3.14 -30.02 21.84
CA ALA A 360 2.92 -31.36 21.27
C ALA A 360 1.56 -31.96 21.70
N ALA A 361 1.00 -31.55 22.84
CA ALA A 361 -0.35 -31.92 23.26
C ALA A 361 -1.40 -31.05 22.59
N VAL A 362 -1.15 -29.77 22.29
CA VAL A 362 -2.06 -28.90 21.54
C VAL A 362 -2.02 -29.23 20.06
N VAL A 363 -0.84 -29.45 19.49
CA VAL A 363 -0.64 -29.98 18.13
C VAL A 363 -1.12 -31.43 18.07
N GLY A 364 -0.89 -32.22 19.12
CA GLY A 364 -1.41 -33.58 19.26
C GLY A 364 -2.93 -33.60 19.35
N ILE A 365 -3.57 -32.71 20.11
CA ILE A 365 -5.04 -32.58 20.20
C ILE A 365 -5.60 -32.06 18.87
N ARG A 366 -4.93 -31.10 18.21
CA ARG A 366 -5.33 -30.60 16.88
C ARG A 366 -5.09 -31.62 15.75
N MET A 367 -4.08 -32.47 15.86
CA MET A 367 -3.82 -33.57 14.93
C MET A 367 -4.65 -34.81 15.25
N LEU A 368 -5.01 -35.04 16.52
CA LEU A 368 -5.96 -36.07 16.96
C LEU A 368 -7.41 -35.68 16.63
N ASP A 369 -7.71 -34.38 16.49
CA ASP A 369 -8.97 -33.90 15.89
C ASP A 369 -9.00 -34.08 14.36
N HIS A 370 -7.85 -34.26 13.72
CA HIS A 370 -7.74 -34.59 12.29
C HIS A 370 -7.57 -36.09 12.02
N SER A 371 -7.57 -36.95 13.05
CA SER A 371 -7.68 -38.40 12.84
C SER A 371 -9.12 -38.83 12.59
N SER A 372 -9.51 -38.81 11.32
CA SER A 372 -10.48 -39.72 10.69
C SER A 372 -11.87 -39.81 11.34
N GLY A 373 -12.61 -38.71 11.35
CA GLY A 373 -14.08 -38.75 11.34
C GLY A 373 -14.56 -39.12 9.94
N GLY A 374 -14.74 -40.40 9.64
CA GLY A 374 -15.44 -40.81 8.42
C GLY A 374 -16.80 -40.11 8.36
N LEU A 375 -17.15 -39.51 7.22
CA LEU A 375 -18.45 -38.88 7.03
C LEU A 375 -19.56 -39.84 7.43
N ALA A 376 -20.57 -39.36 8.17
CA ALA A 376 -21.73 -40.16 8.53
C ALA A 376 -22.35 -40.84 7.30
N PRO A 377 -22.94 -42.04 7.44
CA PRO A 377 -23.62 -42.72 6.34
C PRO A 377 -24.64 -41.79 5.67
N TYR A 378 -24.63 -41.75 4.34
CA TYR A 378 -25.56 -40.91 3.60
C TYR A 378 -26.98 -41.45 3.77
N ARG A 379 -27.92 -40.56 4.10
CA ARG A 379 -29.35 -40.87 4.13
C ARG A 379 -29.98 -40.33 2.85
N PRO A 380 -30.79 -41.13 2.13
CA PRO A 380 -31.52 -40.64 0.97
C PRO A 380 -32.27 -39.35 1.26
N GLN A 381 -32.24 -38.42 0.31
CA GLN A 381 -32.82 -37.09 0.47
C GLN A 381 -33.76 -36.74 -0.67
N SER A 382 -34.82 -36.01 -0.34
CA SER A 382 -35.68 -35.33 -1.31
C SER A 382 -35.64 -33.84 -0.99
N LEU A 383 -35.17 -33.05 -1.95
CA LEU A 383 -34.93 -31.62 -1.82
C LEU A 383 -35.78 -30.89 -2.84
N THR A 384 -36.71 -30.07 -2.38
CA THR A 384 -37.58 -29.30 -3.27
C THR A 384 -36.98 -27.91 -3.49
N GLY A 385 -36.44 -27.70 -4.69
CA GLY A 385 -35.98 -26.39 -5.15
C GLY A 385 -37.05 -25.65 -5.97
N LYS A 386 -36.74 -24.42 -6.37
CA LYS A 386 -37.63 -23.49 -7.09
C LYS A 386 -38.34 -24.10 -8.31
N PHE A 387 -37.65 -24.96 -9.05
CA PHE A 387 -38.14 -25.54 -10.31
C PHE A 387 -38.48 -27.04 -10.26
N GLY A 388 -38.33 -27.69 -9.10
CA GLY A 388 -38.63 -29.11 -8.96
C GLY A 388 -37.98 -29.79 -7.76
N THR A 389 -38.34 -31.05 -7.55
CA THR A 389 -37.78 -31.89 -6.48
C THR A 389 -36.64 -32.76 -6.99
N VAL A 390 -35.47 -32.64 -6.36
CA VAL A 390 -34.30 -33.48 -6.57
C VAL A 390 -34.33 -34.63 -5.57
N LYS A 391 -34.22 -35.87 -6.06
CA LYS A 391 -34.09 -37.07 -5.23
C LYS A 391 -32.66 -37.59 -5.32
N LEU A 392 -32.00 -37.71 -4.17
CA LEU A 392 -30.63 -38.21 -4.05
C LEU A 392 -30.66 -39.48 -3.20
N GLU A 393 -30.47 -40.63 -3.82
CA GLU A 393 -30.45 -41.93 -3.13
C GLU A 393 -29.08 -42.24 -2.53
N HIS A 394 -28.03 -41.62 -3.06
CA HIS A 394 -26.63 -41.79 -2.67
C HIS A 394 -25.92 -40.45 -2.57
N ARG A 395 -24.81 -40.40 -1.83
CA ARG A 395 -23.99 -39.18 -1.72
C ARG A 395 -23.42 -38.82 -3.09
N PRO A 396 -23.68 -37.62 -3.62
CA PRO A 396 -23.06 -37.15 -4.85
C PRO A 396 -21.54 -37.07 -4.72
N VAL A 397 -20.81 -37.47 -5.75
CA VAL A 397 -19.34 -37.46 -5.79
C VAL A 397 -18.78 -36.64 -6.96
N ALA A 398 -19.57 -36.36 -7.99
CA ALA A 398 -19.19 -35.58 -9.16
C ALA A 398 -20.07 -34.32 -9.27
N ILE A 399 -19.65 -33.25 -8.60
CA ILE A 399 -20.49 -32.05 -8.44
C ILE A 399 -20.13 -30.97 -9.46
N ALA A 400 -21.11 -30.47 -10.20
CA ALA A 400 -21.01 -29.20 -10.92
C ALA A 400 -21.52 -28.06 -10.02
N ALA A 401 -20.70 -27.03 -9.77
CA ALA A 401 -21.05 -25.89 -8.90
C ALA A 401 -21.12 -24.59 -9.73
N LEU A 402 -22.32 -24.13 -10.07
CA LEU A 402 -22.54 -23.20 -11.18
C LEU A 402 -23.15 -21.84 -10.78
N GLY A 403 -23.81 -21.74 -9.63
CA GLY A 403 -24.39 -20.49 -9.15
C GLY A 403 -23.39 -19.64 -8.36
N SER A 404 -23.76 -18.37 -8.12
CA SER A 404 -22.99 -17.47 -7.26
C SER A 404 -22.88 -18.05 -5.85
N GLY A 405 -21.65 -18.14 -5.31
CA GLY A 405 -21.39 -18.74 -3.99
C GLY A 405 -21.37 -20.28 -3.95
N ASP A 406 -21.87 -20.98 -4.98
CA ASP A 406 -21.89 -22.44 -5.02
C ASP A 406 -20.47 -23.05 -4.97
N PRO A 407 -19.47 -22.56 -5.74
CA PRO A 407 -18.11 -23.07 -5.66
C PRO A 407 -17.50 -22.91 -4.26
N ASP A 408 -17.72 -21.77 -3.61
CA ASP A 408 -17.22 -21.50 -2.25
C ASP A 408 -17.85 -22.48 -1.24
N ALA A 409 -19.17 -22.66 -1.30
CA ALA A 409 -19.88 -23.61 -0.44
C ALA A 409 -19.39 -25.06 -0.65
N VAL A 410 -19.30 -25.52 -1.90
CA VAL A 410 -18.89 -26.90 -2.24
C VAL A 410 -17.46 -27.18 -1.81
N LEU A 411 -16.53 -26.26 -2.11
CA LEU A 411 -15.12 -26.37 -1.72
C LEU A 411 -14.94 -26.30 -0.20
N SER A 412 -15.63 -25.38 0.47
CA SER A 412 -15.58 -25.23 1.94
C SER A 412 -16.11 -26.47 2.66
N LEU A 413 -17.11 -27.16 2.08
CA LEU A 413 -17.60 -28.44 2.58
C LEU A 413 -16.63 -29.60 2.34
N GLY A 414 -15.48 -29.35 1.70
CA GLY A 414 -14.46 -30.36 1.42
C GLY A 414 -14.82 -31.27 0.26
N VAL A 415 -15.55 -30.76 -0.74
CA VAL A 415 -15.81 -31.47 -2.00
C VAL A 415 -15.15 -30.76 -3.17
N GLN A 416 -14.47 -31.52 -4.02
CA GLN A 416 -13.86 -30.99 -5.25
C GLN A 416 -14.89 -31.03 -6.37
N PRO A 417 -15.31 -29.88 -6.94
CA PRO A 417 -16.24 -29.87 -8.06
C PRO A 417 -15.57 -30.45 -9.32
N VAL A 418 -16.34 -31.14 -10.16
CA VAL A 418 -15.88 -31.59 -11.49
C VAL A 418 -15.96 -30.46 -12.52
N VAL A 419 -16.72 -29.42 -12.23
CA VAL A 419 -16.78 -28.18 -13.01
C VAL A 419 -17.33 -27.07 -12.12
N MET A 420 -16.83 -25.85 -12.29
CA MET A 420 -17.36 -24.69 -11.59
C MET A 420 -17.43 -23.46 -12.50
N THR A 421 -18.38 -22.56 -12.26
CA THR A 421 -18.45 -21.26 -12.94
C THR A 421 -17.74 -20.19 -12.12
N ARG A 422 -17.42 -19.06 -12.74
CA ARG A 422 -17.03 -17.85 -11.99
C ARG A 422 -17.14 -16.56 -12.81
N PRO A 423 -17.07 -15.38 -12.14
CA PRO A 423 -17.19 -14.08 -12.81
C PRO A 423 -15.92 -13.53 -13.51
N GLN A 424 -14.68 -14.00 -13.23
CA GLN A 424 -13.42 -13.33 -13.68
C GLN A 424 -12.45 -14.25 -14.48
N ALA A 425 -11.10 -14.09 -14.45
CA ALA A 425 -10.04 -15.05 -14.96
C ALA A 425 -9.27 -15.79 -13.80
N GLY A 426 -9.09 -17.14 -13.81
CA GLY A 426 -8.52 -17.96 -12.68
C GLY A 426 -9.37 -18.31 -11.42
N VAL A 427 -8.94 -19.30 -10.60
CA VAL A 427 -9.55 -19.56 -9.28
C VAL A 427 -9.26 -18.37 -8.36
N PRO A 428 -10.28 -17.77 -7.69
CA PRO A 428 -10.03 -16.65 -6.77
C PRO A 428 -9.08 -17.05 -5.64
N ASP A 429 -8.20 -16.13 -5.23
CA ASP A 429 -7.12 -16.41 -4.27
C ASP A 429 -7.60 -17.07 -2.97
N TRP A 430 -8.77 -16.67 -2.46
CA TRP A 430 -9.33 -17.23 -1.23
C TRP A 430 -9.84 -18.68 -1.38
N LEU A 431 -10.06 -19.15 -2.61
CA LEU A 431 -10.44 -20.53 -2.90
C LEU A 431 -9.26 -21.41 -3.31
N GLN A 432 -8.11 -20.83 -3.68
CA GLN A 432 -6.97 -21.59 -4.20
C GLN A 432 -6.49 -22.66 -3.21
N SER A 433 -6.47 -22.36 -1.92
CA SER A 433 -6.06 -23.32 -0.88
C SER A 433 -7.03 -24.49 -0.71
N LEU A 434 -8.27 -24.38 -1.20
CA LEU A 434 -9.30 -25.42 -1.12
C LEU A 434 -9.35 -26.29 -2.38
N VAL A 435 -8.76 -25.83 -3.49
CA VAL A 435 -8.74 -26.57 -4.75
C VAL A 435 -7.54 -27.51 -4.75
N HIS A 436 -7.82 -28.81 -4.82
CA HIS A 436 -6.82 -29.87 -4.84
C HIS A 436 -6.92 -30.74 -6.11
N SER A 437 -7.81 -30.39 -7.04
CA SER A 437 -7.98 -31.07 -8.32
C SER A 437 -8.27 -30.07 -9.43
N PRO A 438 -7.72 -30.27 -10.65
CA PRO A 438 -7.95 -29.36 -11.76
C PRO A 438 -9.38 -29.53 -12.29
N ALA A 439 -10.30 -28.70 -11.80
CA ALA A 439 -11.65 -28.60 -12.33
C ALA A 439 -11.68 -27.59 -13.50
N PRO A 440 -12.27 -27.91 -14.66
CA PRO A 440 -12.61 -26.93 -15.67
C PRO A 440 -13.40 -25.77 -15.06
N ILE A 441 -13.01 -24.55 -15.44
CA ILE A 441 -13.66 -23.35 -14.96
C ILE A 441 -14.37 -22.66 -16.12
N LEU A 442 -15.70 -22.56 -16.01
CA LEU A 442 -16.55 -22.00 -17.05
C LEU A 442 -16.77 -20.50 -16.82
N ALA A 443 -16.73 -19.73 -17.91
CA ALA A 443 -17.04 -18.30 -17.89
C ALA A 443 -18.55 -18.03 -17.82
N SER A 444 -19.37 -19.00 -18.20
CA SER A 444 -20.83 -18.96 -18.10
C SER A 444 -21.39 -20.39 -18.04
N THR A 445 -22.66 -20.52 -17.67
CA THR A 445 -23.38 -21.80 -17.63
C THR A 445 -23.62 -22.33 -19.05
N ASP A 446 -22.60 -22.93 -19.66
CA ASP A 446 -22.71 -23.66 -20.93
C ASP A 446 -23.10 -25.13 -20.67
N PRO A 447 -24.32 -25.57 -21.02
CA PRO A 447 -24.78 -26.93 -20.79
C PRO A 447 -23.90 -28.00 -21.47
N ALA A 448 -23.27 -27.69 -22.61
CA ALA A 448 -22.41 -28.65 -23.29
C ALA A 448 -21.12 -28.92 -22.49
N ALA A 449 -20.50 -27.87 -21.96
CA ALA A 449 -19.33 -27.97 -21.11
C ALA A 449 -19.66 -28.66 -19.77
N VAL A 450 -20.83 -28.38 -19.19
CA VAL A 450 -21.31 -29.06 -17.98
C VAL A 450 -21.52 -30.56 -18.25
N ALA A 451 -22.15 -30.92 -19.36
CA ALA A 451 -22.37 -32.33 -19.73
C ALA A 451 -21.06 -33.10 -19.93
N ALA A 452 -20.03 -32.45 -20.50
CA ALA A 452 -18.72 -33.05 -20.70
C ALA A 452 -18.02 -33.45 -19.39
N ALA A 453 -18.30 -32.73 -18.29
CA ALA A 453 -17.76 -33.02 -16.96
C ALA A 453 -18.45 -34.22 -16.26
N LYS A 454 -19.57 -34.71 -16.81
CA LYS A 454 -20.35 -35.86 -16.30
C LYS A 454 -20.70 -35.75 -14.80
N PRO A 455 -21.36 -34.65 -14.37
CA PRO A 455 -21.76 -34.53 -12.98
C PRO A 455 -22.84 -35.56 -12.61
N ASP A 456 -22.83 -36.01 -11.36
CA ASP A 456 -23.94 -36.77 -10.75
C ASP A 456 -24.89 -35.88 -9.93
N LEU A 457 -24.48 -34.62 -9.69
CA LEU A 457 -25.31 -33.54 -9.18
C LEU A 457 -24.84 -32.21 -9.77
N ILE A 458 -25.77 -31.41 -10.28
CA ILE A 458 -25.56 -30.01 -10.61
C ILE A 458 -26.14 -29.17 -9.48
N ILE A 459 -25.35 -28.22 -8.98
CA ILE A 459 -25.75 -27.21 -8.00
C ILE A 459 -25.70 -25.88 -8.73
N ASP A 460 -26.86 -25.27 -8.91
CA ASP A 460 -26.99 -23.93 -9.47
C ASP A 460 -28.07 -23.20 -8.67
N THR A 461 -27.64 -22.63 -7.54
CA THR A 461 -28.52 -21.86 -6.64
C THR A 461 -28.52 -20.36 -6.96
N GLY A 462 -28.00 -19.97 -8.13
CA GLY A 462 -28.16 -18.62 -8.66
C GLY A 462 -29.57 -18.34 -9.17
N ASP A 463 -29.77 -17.12 -9.66
CA ASP A 463 -31.00 -16.73 -10.37
C ASP A 463 -31.02 -17.31 -11.78
N ILE A 464 -31.41 -18.58 -11.90
CA ILE A 464 -31.62 -19.22 -13.20
C ILE A 464 -33.09 -19.18 -13.62
N ASP A 465 -33.33 -19.16 -14.93
CA ASP A 465 -34.65 -19.25 -15.51
C ASP A 465 -35.07 -20.72 -15.78
N GLN A 466 -36.37 -20.94 -16.00
CA GLN A 466 -36.91 -22.28 -16.27
C GLN A 466 -36.25 -22.95 -17.50
N PRO A 467 -36.02 -22.26 -18.65
CA PRO A 467 -35.31 -22.83 -19.78
C PRO A 467 -33.89 -23.32 -19.45
N THR A 468 -33.11 -22.55 -18.69
CA THR A 468 -31.77 -22.94 -18.26
C THR A 468 -31.82 -24.13 -17.33
N TYR A 469 -32.73 -24.11 -16.34
CA TYR A 469 -32.96 -25.26 -15.47
C TYR A 469 -33.30 -26.53 -16.26
N ASN A 470 -34.21 -26.47 -17.23
CA ASN A 470 -34.59 -27.63 -18.03
C ASN A 470 -33.40 -28.24 -18.79
N LYS A 471 -32.48 -27.40 -19.28
CA LYS A 471 -31.25 -27.87 -19.96
C LYS A 471 -30.30 -28.56 -18.99
N LEU A 472 -30.11 -28.00 -17.79
CA LEU A 472 -29.25 -28.59 -16.76
C LEU A 472 -29.86 -29.90 -16.19
N ALA A 473 -31.16 -29.91 -15.94
CA ALA A 473 -31.89 -31.08 -15.43
C ALA A 473 -31.89 -32.26 -16.42
N ALA A 474 -31.69 -31.99 -17.72
CA ALA A 474 -31.51 -33.03 -18.73
C ALA A 474 -30.11 -33.69 -18.67
N ILE A 475 -29.13 -33.07 -18.00
CA ILE A 475 -27.76 -33.57 -17.84
C ILE A 475 -27.67 -34.42 -16.57
N ALA A 476 -28.07 -33.85 -15.43
CA ALA A 476 -28.01 -34.49 -14.11
C ALA A 476 -29.06 -33.86 -13.17
N PRO A 477 -29.38 -34.51 -12.04
CA PRO A 477 -30.21 -33.88 -11.01
C PRO A 477 -29.68 -32.48 -10.67
N THR A 478 -30.54 -31.46 -10.74
CA THR A 478 -30.14 -30.05 -10.64
C THR A 478 -30.77 -29.40 -9.42
N LEU A 479 -29.95 -29.11 -8.41
CA LEU A 479 -30.35 -28.47 -7.17
C LEU A 479 -30.33 -26.95 -7.34
N THR A 480 -31.51 -26.34 -7.24
CA THR A 480 -31.72 -24.89 -7.25
C THR A 480 -31.94 -24.36 -5.83
N GLN A 481 -32.14 -23.04 -5.70
CA GLN A 481 -32.58 -22.42 -4.44
C GLN A 481 -33.77 -23.16 -3.85
N SER A 482 -33.84 -23.24 -2.52
CA SER A 482 -34.95 -23.88 -1.81
C SER A 482 -36.28 -23.27 -2.24
N ALA A 483 -37.30 -24.11 -2.43
CA ALA A 483 -38.67 -23.63 -2.65
C ALA A 483 -39.29 -23.03 -1.37
N ASP A 484 -38.66 -23.26 -0.21
CA ASP A 484 -39.04 -22.64 1.05
C ASP A 484 -38.63 -21.17 1.08
N THR A 485 -39.61 -20.28 0.97
CA THR A 485 -39.43 -18.82 1.01
C THR A 485 -39.65 -18.23 2.40
N THR A 486 -39.73 -19.06 3.45
CA THR A 486 -39.90 -18.57 4.83
C THR A 486 -38.62 -18.01 5.44
N GLN A 487 -37.47 -18.34 4.86
CA GLN A 487 -36.16 -17.83 5.25
C GLN A 487 -35.56 -17.00 4.12
N ASP A 488 -34.80 -15.97 4.49
CA ASP A 488 -34.03 -15.20 3.53
C ASP A 488 -32.94 -16.07 2.89
N TRP A 489 -32.74 -15.89 1.58
CA TRP A 489 -31.68 -16.56 0.85
C TRP A 489 -30.35 -15.84 1.09
N THR A 490 -29.54 -16.39 1.98
CA THR A 490 -28.20 -15.91 2.34
C THR A 490 -27.18 -17.00 2.08
N TRP A 491 -25.89 -16.67 2.11
CA TRP A 491 -24.85 -17.70 1.95
C TRP A 491 -24.91 -18.76 3.08
N GLN A 492 -25.42 -18.40 4.27
CA GLN A 492 -25.60 -19.35 5.38
C GLN A 492 -26.72 -20.37 5.10
N THR A 493 -27.86 -19.91 4.58
CA THR A 493 -28.97 -20.80 4.21
C THR A 493 -28.62 -21.62 2.97
N GLN A 494 -27.91 -21.02 2.00
CA GLN A 494 -27.31 -21.71 0.84
C GLN A 494 -26.34 -22.81 1.27
N LEU A 495 -25.37 -22.52 2.17
CA LEU A 495 -24.42 -23.51 2.67
C LEU A 495 -25.14 -24.69 3.34
N THR A 496 -26.13 -24.38 4.19
CA THR A 496 -26.92 -25.42 4.88
C THR A 496 -27.70 -26.28 3.88
N TRP A 497 -28.27 -25.66 2.84
CA TRP A 497 -29.02 -26.33 1.78
C TRP A 497 -28.13 -27.27 0.95
N ILE A 498 -26.97 -26.77 0.50
CA ILE A 498 -25.98 -27.56 -0.24
C ILE A 498 -25.42 -28.68 0.66
N ALA A 499 -25.06 -28.37 1.89
CA ALA A 499 -24.52 -29.36 2.82
C ALA A 499 -25.52 -30.48 3.14
N LYS A 500 -26.82 -30.17 3.18
CA LYS A 500 -27.87 -31.18 3.27
C LYS A 500 -27.74 -32.14 2.09
N ALA A 501 -27.79 -31.64 0.85
CA ALA A 501 -27.67 -32.45 -0.37
C ALA A 501 -26.42 -33.35 -0.40
N LEU A 502 -25.29 -32.83 0.09
CA LEU A 502 -24.01 -33.54 0.12
C LEU A 502 -23.84 -34.45 1.36
N GLY A 503 -24.77 -34.40 2.31
CA GLY A 503 -24.71 -35.15 3.57
C GLY A 503 -23.52 -34.73 4.43
N ARG A 504 -23.31 -33.41 4.57
CA ARG A 504 -22.22 -32.73 5.28
C ARG A 504 -22.72 -31.64 6.24
N SER A 505 -23.92 -31.80 6.78
CA SER A 505 -24.56 -30.81 7.66
C SER A 505 -23.74 -30.50 8.92
N ASP A 506 -23.01 -31.47 9.47
CA ASP A 506 -22.13 -31.24 10.63
C ASP A 506 -20.94 -30.34 10.27
N THR A 507 -20.33 -30.56 9.09
CA THR A 507 -19.27 -29.68 8.56
C THR A 507 -19.79 -28.26 8.33
N ALA A 508 -20.98 -28.12 7.75
CA ALA A 508 -21.61 -26.81 7.58
C ALA A 508 -21.84 -26.09 8.91
N LYS A 509 -22.28 -26.83 9.94
CA LYS A 509 -22.46 -26.27 11.28
C LYS A 509 -21.14 -25.71 11.83
N THR A 510 -20.05 -26.48 11.75
CA THR A 510 -18.72 -26.00 12.17
C THR A 510 -18.30 -24.74 11.41
N LEU A 511 -18.47 -24.71 10.08
CA LEU A 511 -18.13 -23.54 9.26
C LEU A 511 -18.96 -22.29 9.62
N LEU A 512 -20.24 -22.47 9.96
CA LEU A 512 -21.12 -21.38 10.41
C LEU A 512 -20.71 -20.86 11.79
N ASP A 513 -20.38 -21.76 12.71
CA ASP A 513 -19.89 -21.42 14.05
C ASP A 513 -18.55 -20.66 13.97
N ASP A 514 -17.65 -21.08 13.09
CA ASP A 514 -16.37 -20.43 12.83
C ASP A 514 -16.56 -19.04 12.21
N ALA A 515 -17.38 -18.92 11.17
CA ALA A 515 -17.67 -17.63 10.54
C ALA A 515 -18.30 -16.63 11.53
N THR A 516 -19.24 -17.11 12.36
CA THR A 516 -19.87 -16.31 13.43
C THR A 516 -18.83 -15.85 14.44
N SER A 517 -17.94 -16.75 14.86
CA SER A 517 -16.88 -16.44 15.82
C SER A 517 -15.86 -15.44 15.27
N GLN A 518 -15.47 -15.58 14.00
CA GLN A 518 -14.57 -14.65 13.33
C GLN A 518 -15.19 -13.25 13.20
N GLN A 519 -16.45 -13.17 12.77
CA GLN A 519 -17.15 -11.89 12.66
C GLN A 519 -17.40 -11.24 14.04
N ALA A 520 -17.68 -12.03 15.07
CA ALA A 520 -17.76 -11.52 16.45
C ALA A 520 -16.41 -10.96 16.93
N LYS A 521 -15.29 -11.60 16.56
CA LYS A 521 -13.94 -11.06 16.82
C LYS A 521 -13.72 -9.74 16.09
N VAL A 522 -14.09 -9.63 14.81
CA VAL A 522 -14.02 -8.38 14.05
C VAL A 522 -14.81 -7.26 14.74
N LYS A 523 -16.05 -7.53 15.19
CA LYS A 523 -16.85 -6.55 15.95
C LYS A 523 -16.14 -6.08 17.22
N SER A 524 -15.53 -7.02 17.95
CA SER A 524 -14.81 -6.72 19.19
C SER A 524 -13.54 -5.89 18.94
N ASP A 525 -12.80 -6.19 17.87
CA ASP A 525 -11.55 -5.51 17.54
C ASP A 525 -11.80 -4.12 16.91
N HIS A 526 -12.98 -3.92 16.30
CA HIS A 526 -13.35 -2.69 15.60
C HIS A 526 -14.67 -2.08 16.11
N PRO A 527 -14.71 -1.60 17.36
CA PRO A 527 -15.94 -1.06 17.96
C PRO A 527 -16.51 0.16 17.20
N ALA A 528 -15.67 0.86 16.42
CA ALA A 528 -16.08 1.99 15.59
C ALA A 528 -17.10 1.62 14.49
N PHE A 529 -17.20 0.34 14.10
CA PHE A 529 -18.21 -0.11 13.13
C PHE A 529 -19.62 -0.13 13.74
N SER A 530 -19.70 -0.39 15.05
CA SER A 530 -20.96 -0.61 15.74
C SER A 530 -21.85 0.63 15.68
N GLY A 531 -23.05 0.47 15.11
CA GLY A 531 -24.07 1.51 15.08
C GLY A 531 -23.90 2.55 13.97
N LYS A 532 -22.79 2.52 13.21
CA LYS A 532 -22.66 3.33 11.99
C LYS A 532 -23.52 2.74 10.88
N SER A 533 -24.22 3.60 10.18
CA SER A 533 -25.02 3.27 9.01
C SER A 533 -24.13 3.11 7.76
N ILE A 534 -24.32 2.04 6.99
CA ILE A 534 -23.54 1.76 5.78
C ILE A 534 -24.41 1.48 4.56
N LEU A 535 -23.95 1.88 3.38
CA LEU A 535 -24.54 1.56 2.09
C LEU A 535 -23.46 1.08 1.11
N ALA A 536 -23.64 -0.09 0.49
CA ALA A 536 -22.78 -0.54 -0.61
C ALA A 536 -23.37 -0.13 -1.97
N VAL A 537 -22.55 0.49 -2.80
CA VAL A 537 -22.92 1.02 -4.12
C VAL A 537 -21.98 0.42 -5.18
N ASN A 538 -22.51 -0.28 -6.17
CA ASN A 538 -21.77 -0.73 -7.33
C ASN A 538 -21.68 0.40 -8.37
N TYR A 539 -20.49 0.57 -8.95
CA TYR A 539 -20.23 1.50 -10.04
C TYR A 539 -19.48 0.80 -11.17
N THR A 540 -20.11 0.66 -12.33
CA THR A 540 -19.53 0.01 -13.53
C THR A 540 -19.01 1.01 -14.56
N GLY A 541 -19.18 2.32 -14.31
CA GLY A 541 -18.87 3.39 -15.24
C GLY A 541 -20.11 3.88 -15.99
N THR A 542 -21.02 2.96 -16.31
CA THR A 542 -22.31 3.25 -16.96
C THR A 542 -23.48 3.12 -16.00
N ASP A 543 -23.44 2.13 -15.11
CA ASP A 543 -24.51 1.79 -14.20
C ASP A 543 -24.09 2.03 -12.75
N ILE A 544 -25.04 2.51 -11.96
CA ILE A 544 -24.87 2.74 -10.55
C ILE A 544 -26.02 2.08 -9.82
N THR A 545 -25.71 1.13 -8.95
CA THR A 545 -26.72 0.40 -8.17
C THR A 545 -26.33 0.33 -6.71
N ALA A 546 -27.32 0.26 -5.83
CA ALA A 546 -27.13 0.02 -4.41
C ALA A 546 -27.50 -1.43 -4.08
N ALA A 547 -26.67 -2.11 -3.29
CA ALA A 547 -27.02 -3.42 -2.78
C ALA A 547 -28.18 -3.28 -1.78
N ALA A 548 -29.30 -3.94 -2.05
CA ALA A 548 -30.46 -3.95 -1.19
C ALA A 548 -30.42 -5.18 -0.27
N ALA A 549 -30.97 -5.01 0.93
CA ALA A 549 -31.17 -6.14 1.84
C ALA A 549 -32.35 -7.02 1.33
N VAL A 550 -32.29 -8.35 1.40
CA VAL A 550 -31.15 -9.19 1.83
C VAL A 550 -30.29 -9.59 0.64
N SER A 551 -28.97 -9.45 0.78
CA SER A 551 -27.94 -9.81 -0.21
C SER A 551 -26.58 -10.05 0.47
N PRO A 552 -25.63 -10.76 -0.17
CA PRO A 552 -24.32 -11.06 0.44
C PRO A 552 -23.56 -9.85 0.99
N PRO A 553 -23.49 -8.69 0.29
CA PRO A 553 -22.86 -7.49 0.82
C PRO A 553 -23.53 -7.00 2.11
N THR A 554 -24.87 -6.93 2.13
CA THR A 554 -25.60 -6.46 3.31
C THR A 554 -25.41 -7.38 4.51
N SER A 555 -25.51 -8.70 4.31
CA SER A 555 -25.34 -9.70 5.36
C SER A 555 -23.93 -9.67 5.95
N TYR A 556 -22.89 -9.52 5.12
CA TYR A 556 -21.52 -9.44 5.61
C TYR A 556 -21.28 -8.17 6.45
N LEU A 557 -21.70 -7.00 5.93
CA LEU A 557 -21.48 -5.71 6.60
C LEU A 557 -22.25 -5.61 7.94
N GLN A 558 -23.49 -6.12 7.99
CA GLN A 558 -24.22 -6.28 9.25
C GLN A 558 -23.54 -7.31 10.18
N GLY A 559 -23.01 -8.38 9.57
CA GLY A 559 -22.23 -9.41 10.23
C GLY A 559 -21.01 -8.87 10.97
N ILE A 560 -20.41 -7.75 10.55
CA ILE A 560 -19.26 -7.11 11.23
C ILE A 560 -19.61 -5.87 12.06
N GLY A 561 -20.90 -5.54 12.21
CA GLY A 561 -21.38 -4.56 13.20
C GLY A 561 -22.05 -3.30 12.65
N PHE A 562 -22.05 -3.09 11.33
CA PHE A 562 -22.75 -1.95 10.74
C PHE A 562 -24.27 -2.11 10.76
N SER A 563 -24.99 -0.99 10.77
CA SER A 563 -26.41 -0.95 10.46
C SER A 563 -26.57 -0.69 8.96
N TYR A 564 -27.20 -1.58 8.21
CA TYR A 564 -27.36 -1.36 6.77
C TYR A 564 -28.45 -0.32 6.48
N SER A 565 -28.17 0.63 5.59
CA SER A 565 -29.12 1.69 5.23
C SER A 565 -30.38 1.09 4.59
N THR A 566 -31.55 1.46 5.13
CA THR A 566 -32.85 0.96 4.65
C THR A 566 -33.50 1.86 3.60
N HIS A 567 -32.75 2.84 3.06
CA HIS A 567 -33.29 3.79 2.09
C HIS A 567 -33.56 3.11 0.74
N TYR A 568 -32.61 2.32 0.26
CA TYR A 568 -32.72 1.53 -0.97
C TYR A 568 -33.31 0.15 -0.64
N LYS A 569 -34.64 0.04 -0.81
CA LYS A 569 -35.38 -1.22 -0.64
C LYS A 569 -35.77 -1.80 -1.99
N ARG A 570 -35.87 -3.12 -2.04
CA ARG A 570 -36.37 -3.87 -3.20
C ARG A 570 -37.68 -4.58 -2.86
N ALA A 571 -38.54 -4.83 -3.85
CA ALA A 571 -39.60 -5.82 -3.65
C ALA A 571 -38.96 -7.22 -3.56
N PRO A 572 -39.61 -8.19 -2.89
CA PRO A 572 -39.04 -9.55 -2.74
C PRO A 572 -38.66 -10.23 -4.06
N SER A 573 -39.35 -9.88 -5.16
CA SER A 573 -39.12 -10.39 -6.51
C SER A 573 -38.08 -9.61 -7.33
N ASP A 574 -37.64 -8.45 -6.86
CA ASP A 574 -36.73 -7.58 -7.59
C ASP A 574 -35.27 -8.05 -7.42
N PRO A 575 -34.36 -7.72 -8.36
CA PRO A 575 -32.94 -8.00 -8.23
C PRO A 575 -32.34 -7.44 -6.91
N PRO A 576 -31.27 -8.08 -6.39
CA PRO A 576 -30.63 -7.65 -5.15
C PRO A 576 -29.99 -6.26 -5.23
N ASP A 577 -29.71 -5.78 -6.44
CA ASP A 577 -29.19 -4.45 -6.71
C ASP A 577 -30.31 -3.55 -7.27
N VAL A 578 -30.49 -2.38 -6.66
CA VAL A 578 -31.48 -1.38 -7.10
C VAL A 578 -30.79 -0.16 -7.71
N PRO A 579 -31.39 0.53 -8.70
CA PRO A 579 -30.81 1.75 -9.25
C PRO A 579 -30.49 2.77 -8.16
N PHE A 580 -29.28 3.34 -8.21
CA PHE A 580 -28.81 4.34 -7.27
C PHE A 580 -28.68 5.69 -7.98
N ASP A 581 -29.38 6.70 -7.49
CA ASP A 581 -29.23 8.08 -7.96
C ASP A 581 -28.38 8.88 -6.97
N ILE A 582 -27.16 9.24 -7.39
CA ILE A 582 -26.27 10.11 -6.62
C ILE A 582 -26.79 11.54 -6.47
N ASN A 583 -27.82 11.92 -7.24
CA ASN A 583 -28.43 13.24 -7.19
C ASN A 583 -29.59 13.34 -6.19
N ASP A 584 -30.02 12.21 -5.61
CA ASP A 584 -31.14 12.20 -4.66
C ASP A 584 -30.78 13.01 -3.39
N PHE A 585 -31.54 14.09 -3.17
CA PHE A 585 -31.29 15.10 -2.14
C PHE A 585 -31.54 14.55 -0.72
N ASP A 586 -32.36 13.50 -0.57
CA ASP A 586 -32.58 12.84 0.72
C ASP A 586 -31.32 12.09 1.20
N TYR A 587 -30.40 11.74 0.29
CA TYR A 587 -29.13 11.10 0.61
C TYR A 587 -28.05 12.09 1.07
N VAL A 588 -28.03 13.30 0.49
CA VAL A 588 -27.11 14.38 0.88
C VAL A 588 -27.56 15.06 2.19
N GLY A 589 -28.86 14.98 2.51
CA GLY A 589 -29.47 15.57 3.70
C GLY A 589 -29.61 14.65 4.92
N ARG A 590 -29.60 13.31 4.75
CA ARG A 590 -29.72 12.34 5.87
C ARG A 590 -28.75 11.15 5.81
N ARG A 591 -27.75 11.18 6.70
CA ARG A 591 -27.38 10.10 7.65
C ARG A 591 -27.10 8.68 7.12
N THR A 592 -26.33 8.50 6.04
CA THR A 592 -25.51 7.27 5.96
C THR A 592 -24.09 7.64 6.38
N ASP A 593 -23.53 6.96 7.38
CA ASP A 593 -22.21 7.29 7.94
C ASP A 593 -21.08 6.84 7.01
N VAL A 594 -21.30 5.73 6.28
CA VAL A 594 -20.32 5.10 5.41
C VAL A 594 -20.96 4.70 4.07
N MET A 595 -20.35 5.11 2.96
CA MET A 595 -20.64 4.56 1.64
C MET A 595 -19.49 3.66 1.21
N LEU A 596 -19.78 2.41 0.91
CA LEU A 596 -18.84 1.46 0.33
C LEU A 596 -19.04 1.43 -1.20
N LEU A 597 -18.19 2.13 -1.94
CA LEU A 597 -18.26 2.22 -3.39
C LEU A 597 -17.44 1.11 -4.06
N LEU A 598 -18.13 0.12 -4.62
CA LEU A 598 -17.58 -1.04 -5.32
C LEU A 598 -17.37 -0.68 -6.80
N ARG A 599 -16.13 -0.44 -7.20
CA ARG A 599 -15.79 0.03 -8.55
C ARG A 599 -15.32 -1.12 -9.45
N THR A 600 -15.99 -1.27 -10.59
CA THR A 600 -15.63 -2.20 -11.67
C THR A 600 -15.48 -1.50 -13.02
N ASP A 601 -15.52 -0.17 -13.01
CA ASP A 601 -15.36 0.68 -14.19
C ASP A 601 -13.91 0.70 -14.70
N PRO A 602 -13.63 1.18 -15.93
CA PRO A 602 -12.27 1.25 -16.47
C PRO A 602 -11.28 2.10 -15.65
N GLY A 603 -11.76 2.96 -14.75
CA GLY A 603 -10.95 3.73 -13.81
C GLY A 603 -10.68 3.03 -12.47
N ALA A 604 -11.14 1.79 -12.28
CA ALA A 604 -10.88 0.95 -11.11
C ALA A 604 -9.43 0.40 -11.11
N GLY A 605 -8.84 0.15 -9.94
CA GLY A 605 -7.50 -0.45 -9.77
C GLY A 605 -6.43 0.46 -9.15
N GLY A 606 -6.82 1.54 -8.47
CA GLY A 606 -5.91 2.52 -7.84
C GLY A 606 -6.47 3.23 -6.60
N GLY A 607 -7.59 2.79 -6.04
CA GLY A 607 -8.26 3.32 -4.84
C GLY A 607 -8.74 4.77 -4.92
N GLY A 608 -8.60 5.41 -6.07
CA GLY A 608 -8.79 6.85 -6.25
C GLY A 608 -10.17 7.26 -6.73
N TYR A 609 -10.38 8.56 -6.86
CA TYR A 609 -11.63 9.16 -7.38
C TYR A 609 -11.64 9.34 -8.90
N ALA A 610 -10.56 8.97 -9.60
CA ALA A 610 -10.42 9.15 -11.03
C ALA A 610 -11.59 8.49 -11.78
N GLY A 611 -12.27 9.24 -12.65
CA GLY A 611 -13.42 8.74 -13.42
C GLY A 611 -14.76 8.75 -12.68
N LEU A 612 -14.79 8.99 -11.35
CA LEU A 612 -16.04 9.07 -10.61
C LEU A 612 -16.78 10.39 -10.88
N PRO A 613 -18.12 10.38 -10.92
CA PRO A 613 -18.92 11.59 -10.89
C PRO A 613 -18.51 12.51 -9.73
N ALA A 614 -18.35 13.81 -10.01
CA ALA A 614 -17.87 14.79 -9.03
C ALA A 614 -18.66 14.81 -7.70
N LYS A 615 -19.92 14.38 -7.72
CA LYS A 615 -20.77 14.28 -6.53
C LYS A 615 -20.27 13.28 -5.48
N TYR A 616 -19.53 12.24 -5.88
CA TYR A 616 -18.90 11.32 -4.91
C TYR A 616 -17.82 12.04 -4.06
N SER A 617 -17.18 13.08 -4.60
CA SER A 617 -16.22 13.91 -3.85
C SER A 617 -16.89 14.85 -2.84
N GLY A 618 -18.19 15.11 -3.00
CA GLY A 618 -18.99 15.96 -2.11
C GLY A 618 -19.83 15.18 -1.10
N TYR A 619 -19.66 13.86 -1.01
CA TYR A 619 -20.38 13.04 -0.03
C TYR A 619 -19.92 13.39 1.39
N GLY A 620 -20.88 13.75 2.26
CA GLY A 620 -20.60 14.21 3.62
C GLY A 620 -20.28 13.11 4.64
N GLY A 621 -20.44 11.83 4.26
CA GLY A 621 -20.06 10.67 5.07
C GLY A 621 -18.69 10.11 4.65
N ILE A 622 -18.32 8.97 5.23
CA ILE A 622 -17.07 8.28 4.91
C ILE A 622 -17.26 7.50 3.61
N LEU A 623 -16.58 7.91 2.53
CA LEU A 623 -16.57 7.15 1.27
C LEU A 623 -15.40 6.17 1.26
N VAL A 624 -15.71 4.87 1.30
CA VAL A 624 -14.75 3.78 1.19
C VAL A 624 -14.80 3.21 -0.21
N ILE A 625 -13.75 3.45 -1.00
CA ILE A 625 -13.64 2.90 -2.36
C ILE A 625 -13.01 1.51 -2.31
N VAL A 626 -13.70 0.53 -2.88
CA VAL A 626 -13.21 -0.83 -3.08
C VAL A 626 -13.21 -1.09 -4.57
N ASP A 627 -12.02 -1.28 -5.12
CA ASP A 627 -11.78 -1.50 -6.54
C ASP A 627 -10.90 -2.74 -6.79
N ASP A 628 -10.59 -3.46 -5.71
CA ASP A 628 -9.95 -4.77 -5.78
C ASP A 628 -10.96 -5.81 -6.29
N PRO A 629 -10.74 -6.41 -7.48
CA PRO A 629 -11.71 -7.31 -8.10
C PRO A 629 -12.01 -8.54 -7.23
N ALA A 630 -11.04 -9.01 -6.45
CA ALA A 630 -11.20 -10.14 -5.54
C ALA A 630 -12.12 -9.80 -4.37
N THR A 631 -11.91 -8.65 -3.71
CA THR A 631 -12.75 -8.15 -2.62
C THR A 631 -14.19 -7.90 -3.08
N ILE A 632 -14.39 -7.27 -4.24
CA ILE A 632 -15.74 -7.04 -4.79
C ILE A 632 -16.44 -8.37 -5.05
N THR A 633 -15.73 -9.32 -5.68
CA THR A 633 -16.30 -10.64 -5.99
C THR A 633 -16.65 -11.39 -4.70
N ALA A 634 -15.74 -11.47 -3.74
CA ALA A 634 -15.98 -12.14 -2.46
C ALA A 634 -17.17 -11.54 -1.69
N LEU A 635 -17.30 -10.20 -1.71
CA LEU A 635 -18.41 -9.50 -1.06
C LEU A 635 -19.75 -9.78 -1.75
N ASN A 636 -19.76 -9.84 -3.08
CA ASN A 636 -20.97 -10.07 -3.88
C ASN A 636 -21.39 -11.55 -3.95
N THR A 637 -20.47 -12.50 -3.77
CA THR A 637 -20.81 -13.94 -3.74
C THR A 637 -21.16 -14.43 -2.34
N GLY A 638 -20.44 -13.96 -1.30
CA GLY A 638 -20.50 -14.56 0.03
C GLY A 638 -19.94 -15.98 0.08
N GLY A 639 -20.06 -16.63 1.23
CA GLY A 639 -19.56 -17.98 1.49
C GLY A 639 -18.58 -18.05 2.68
N PRO A 640 -18.29 -19.25 3.21
CA PRO A 640 -17.34 -19.41 4.32
C PRO A 640 -15.94 -18.88 4.01
N ALA A 641 -15.36 -19.26 2.85
CA ALA A 641 -14.00 -18.87 2.50
C ALA A 641 -13.94 -17.38 2.14
N ALA A 642 -14.93 -16.88 1.36
CA ALA A 642 -15.11 -15.46 1.10
C ALA A 642 -15.21 -14.63 2.39
N THR A 643 -15.97 -15.10 3.40
CA THR A 643 -16.08 -14.41 4.69
C THR A 643 -14.73 -14.30 5.39
N GLY A 644 -13.96 -15.38 5.43
CA GLY A 644 -12.60 -15.37 6.00
C GLY A 644 -11.66 -14.40 5.28
N TYR A 645 -11.75 -14.34 3.96
CA TYR A 645 -11.00 -13.40 3.14
C TYR A 645 -11.40 -11.94 3.39
N LEU A 646 -12.70 -11.63 3.39
CA LEU A 646 -13.21 -10.28 3.65
C LEU A 646 -12.84 -9.78 5.05
N ASN A 647 -12.80 -10.67 6.05
CA ASN A 647 -12.36 -10.34 7.41
C ASN A 647 -10.91 -9.83 7.47
N THR A 648 -10.13 -10.06 6.41
CA THR A 648 -8.78 -9.50 6.25
C THR A 648 -8.78 -8.35 5.23
N ALA A 649 -9.23 -8.62 4.00
CA ALA A 649 -9.10 -7.72 2.86
C ALA A 649 -9.98 -6.47 2.94
N LEU A 650 -11.21 -6.61 3.46
CA LEU A 650 -12.19 -5.52 3.54
C LEU A 650 -12.16 -4.83 4.91
N VAL A 651 -12.05 -5.59 6.01
CA VAL A 651 -12.03 -5.04 7.38
C VAL A 651 -10.86 -4.07 7.57
N GLY A 652 -9.67 -4.40 7.06
CA GLY A 652 -8.52 -3.47 7.11
C GLY A 652 -8.79 -2.15 6.40
N ARG A 653 -9.48 -2.18 5.25
CA ARG A 653 -9.87 -0.96 4.53
C ARG A 653 -10.92 -0.15 5.28
N LEU A 654 -11.94 -0.80 5.82
CA LEU A 654 -13.00 -0.17 6.60
C LEU A 654 -12.43 0.47 7.87
N SER A 655 -11.59 -0.24 8.63
CA SER A 655 -11.03 0.26 9.90
C SER A 655 -10.06 1.42 9.72
N ASN A 656 -9.30 1.45 8.61
CA ASN A 656 -8.41 2.56 8.29
C ASN A 656 -9.14 3.86 7.97
N GLN A 657 -10.40 3.79 7.53
CA GLN A 657 -11.19 4.97 7.12
C GLN A 657 -12.26 5.36 8.13
N ILE A 658 -12.62 4.45 9.04
CA ILE A 658 -13.69 4.61 10.03
C ILE A 658 -13.06 4.65 11.42
N HIS A 659 -12.80 5.86 11.90
CA HIS A 659 -12.31 6.14 13.25
C HIS A 659 -13.45 6.33 14.27
#